data_AF-A0AA38STE0-F1
#
_entry.id   AF-A0AA38STE0-F1
#
_cell.length_a   1.000
_cell.length_b   1.000
_cell.length_c   1.000
_cell.angle_alpha   90.00
_cell.angle_beta   90.00
_cell.angle_gamma   90.00
#
_symmetry.space_group_name_H-M   'P 1'
#
loop_
_entity.id
_entity.type
_entity.pdbx_description
1 polymer ?
#
loop_
_entity_poly.entity_id
_entity_poly.type
_entity_poly.pdbx_seq_one_letter_code
_entity_poly.pdbx_strand_id
1 'polypeptide(L)'
;MDPYKKTLGLSRDAEPFCAVVQGSDLILPPPNQRPSSAYNAPFWTTNAGAPVYNNTASLTVGDRGPILLEDYHLIEKLANFTRERIPERIVHARGASAKGFFEVTHDITHLTCADFLRAPGVQTPVIVRFSTVIHERGSPETIRDPRGFATKFYTREGNFDIVGNNFPVFFTRDAMAFPDVIHAFKPNPKSHIQEDWRILDFLSHHPESLNTMTFWLDDLGIPTDYRHMEGSSVNALTLINKDGKTHYVKFTWKPTCGVKCLLEDEAVKIGGTNHSHATQDLYDSIAAGNFPEWKLFCQVIDPDHEDRLDFDPLDGTMTWPEDVIPLQPVGRMVLNKNIDNFFAESEQLAFNPGLVVPGIYYSDDKMLQGRIFAYSDTQRHRLGPNYLQLPVNAPKCAHHNNHYDGSMNFMHRDEEVDYFPSRYDRVQHAQQYPINRVRLTATRERTVIPKCNDFKQPGERYRSWAPDRQERFICRMVKMLSDPRVTHELRSIWISYWSQADQSLGQKIASRLNVNMINWSKEMFSIYCPSSARNAPFLTTNAGAPIYNNNSSLTVGPRGPVLLEDYPLVEKLANFDRERIPERVVHARGASAKGFFEVTHDISNLTIADFLRAPGVKTPVIVRFSTVIHERGSPETLRDPRGFAVKFYTNQGNFDMVGNNFPVFFIRDGMQFPDMVHALKPNPKSHIQEVWRILDFFSHHPESLHMFTFLQDDIGVPQDYRHMDGFGVHTFTLINKAGKTNYVKFHWKPTCGVKSLLEDQIIKIGGADHSHATKDLYDSIEAKNFPEWKLFIQIIDPAQEDKFDFDPLDVTKIWPENIVPLMPVGRMVLNKNIDNFFAENEQLAFCPGMVVPGIYYSDDKLLQARIFSYSDSQRYRLGGNYLQIPANAPKTAHQNNHHDGMMNFMPRDEEVDYFPSRYNGSRPADAFPIPSAMLTGKREKCMIAKENNFKQPGDRFRSWPPDRQERFIGRIVGGLSDKRVTNDIRKIWISYWSQVRPTLSFFSVS
;
A
#
# COMPACT_ATOMS: atom_id res chain seq x y z
N MET A 1 -7.55 34.97 -63.83
CA MET A 1 -6.65 34.79 -64.98
C MET A 1 -5.64 33.72 -64.61
N ASP A 2 -6.01 32.44 -64.84
CA ASP A 2 -5.30 31.33 -65.53
C ASP A 2 -3.74 31.29 -65.61
N PRO A 3 -3.07 30.13 -65.88
CA PRO A 3 -3.35 28.67 -65.61
C PRO A 3 -2.09 27.74 -65.39
N TYR A 4 -2.35 26.41 -65.23
CA TYR A 4 -1.54 25.21 -65.61
C TYR A 4 -0.44 24.68 -64.64
N LYS A 5 -0.30 23.39 -64.28
CA LYS A 5 -0.96 22.08 -64.57
C LYS A 5 -0.35 21.02 -63.60
N LYS A 6 -1.09 20.44 -62.65
CA LYS A 6 -1.60 19.05 -62.61
C LYS A 6 -0.61 17.87 -62.83
N THR A 7 -0.47 17.07 -61.75
CA THR A 7 -0.45 15.58 -61.67
C THR A 7 0.63 14.75 -62.36
N LEU A 8 1.36 13.94 -61.57
CA LEU A 8 1.26 12.47 -61.60
C LEU A 8 1.83 11.89 -60.29
N GLY A 9 0.96 11.29 -59.50
CA GLY A 9 1.36 10.34 -58.46
C GLY A 9 1.37 8.93 -59.05
N LEU A 10 2.27 8.08 -58.55
CA LEU A 10 2.12 6.63 -58.53
C LEU A 10 2.98 6.08 -57.38
N SER A 11 2.31 5.50 -56.40
CA SER A 11 2.84 4.62 -55.37
C SER A 11 3.23 3.26 -55.96
N ARG A 12 4.27 2.61 -55.42
CA ARG A 12 4.17 1.31 -54.71
C ARG A 12 5.56 0.73 -54.41
N ASP A 13 5.77 0.49 -53.12
CA ASP A 13 6.35 -0.70 -52.49
C ASP A 13 7.61 -1.35 -53.09
N ALA A 14 8.74 -1.20 -52.40
CA ALA A 14 9.58 -2.30 -51.90
C ALA A 14 10.79 -1.76 -51.11
N GLU A 15 11.01 -2.34 -49.93
CA GLU A 15 12.18 -2.24 -49.04
C GLU A 15 13.55 -2.33 -49.77
N PRO A 16 14.66 -1.77 -49.22
CA PRO A 16 15.36 -2.45 -48.10
C PRO A 16 16.06 -1.57 -47.04
N PHE A 17 16.19 -2.17 -45.85
CA PHE A 17 17.26 -1.92 -44.89
C PHE A 17 18.64 -1.88 -45.57
N CYS A 18 19.46 -0.88 -45.25
CA CYS A 18 20.76 -1.03 -44.56
C CYS A 18 21.67 0.19 -44.79
N ALA A 19 22.37 0.57 -43.72
CA ALA A 19 23.59 1.40 -43.68
C ALA A 19 23.49 2.89 -44.02
N VAL A 20 23.36 3.74 -42.99
CA VAL A 20 24.14 4.99 -42.89
C VAL A 20 24.42 5.28 -41.40
N VAL A 21 25.56 4.81 -40.89
CA VAL A 21 26.32 5.57 -39.88
C VAL A 21 27.29 6.42 -40.69
N GLN A 22 26.87 7.60 -41.10
CA GLN A 22 27.74 8.64 -41.62
C GLN A 22 27.05 9.99 -41.43
N GLY A 23 27.62 10.80 -40.54
CA GLY A 23 27.52 12.26 -40.53
C GLY A 23 26.13 12.86 -40.34
N SER A 24 25.75 13.07 -39.09
CA SER A 24 25.00 14.27 -38.71
C SER A 24 25.32 14.61 -37.26
N ASP A 25 25.57 15.89 -37.03
CA ASP A 25 25.94 16.46 -35.74
C ASP A 25 25.01 15.97 -34.63
N LEU A 26 25.59 15.68 -33.46
CA LEU A 26 24.86 15.63 -32.19
C LEU A 26 24.29 17.02 -31.93
N ILE A 27 23.20 17.37 -32.62
CA ILE A 27 22.40 18.55 -32.31
C ILE A 27 21.75 18.24 -30.98
N LEU A 28 22.27 18.85 -29.90
CA LEU A 28 21.59 18.86 -28.62
C LEU A 28 20.14 19.29 -28.89
N PRO A 29 19.14 18.51 -28.47
CA PRO A 29 17.77 18.96 -28.60
C PRO A 29 17.63 20.32 -27.90
N PRO A 30 16.79 21.24 -28.41
CA PRO A 30 16.60 22.53 -27.78
C PRO A 30 16.27 22.36 -26.29
N PRO A 31 16.71 23.27 -25.40
CA PRO A 31 16.62 23.13 -23.92
C PRO A 31 15.22 22.82 -23.36
N ASN A 32 14.20 22.94 -24.20
CA ASN A 32 12.79 22.80 -23.86
C ASN A 32 12.27 21.36 -24.01
N GLN A 33 13.09 20.41 -24.47
CA GLN A 33 12.73 18.99 -24.53
C GLN A 33 13.07 18.30 -23.21
N ARG A 34 12.06 18.17 -22.35
CA ARG A 34 12.12 17.29 -21.17
C ARG A 34 12.26 15.83 -21.63
N PRO A 35 12.89 14.94 -20.82
CA PRO A 35 12.79 13.49 -21.03
C PRO A 35 11.31 13.13 -21.13
N SER A 36 10.89 12.72 -22.32
CA SER A 36 9.52 12.40 -22.66
C SER A 36 9.49 10.96 -23.13
N SER A 37 8.47 10.20 -22.72
CA SER A 37 8.19 8.85 -23.25
C SER A 37 7.92 8.85 -24.76
N ALA A 38 7.84 10.02 -25.40
CA ALA A 38 7.76 10.18 -26.84
C ALA A 38 9.08 9.91 -27.60
N TYR A 39 10.21 9.76 -26.90
CA TYR A 39 11.53 9.53 -27.50
C TYR A 39 12.15 8.20 -27.02
N ASN A 40 11.46 7.09 -27.26
CA ASN A 40 12.00 5.76 -26.97
C ASN A 40 12.94 5.30 -28.10
N ALA A 41 14.11 4.75 -27.73
CA ALA A 41 14.95 4.02 -28.67
C ALA A 41 14.22 2.74 -29.17
N PRO A 42 14.53 2.23 -30.38
CA PRO A 42 13.96 0.98 -30.88
C PRO A 42 14.50 -0.28 -30.18
N PHE A 43 15.41 -0.12 -29.22
CA PHE A 43 16.03 -1.19 -28.42
C PHE A 43 16.13 -0.75 -26.96
N TRP A 44 16.31 -1.73 -26.05
CA TRP A 44 16.48 -1.46 -24.62
C TRP A 44 17.74 -0.63 -24.35
N THR A 45 17.65 0.29 -23.39
CA THR A 45 18.77 1.14 -22.96
C THR A 45 18.86 1.18 -21.44
N THR A 46 20.04 1.52 -20.91
CA THR A 46 20.21 1.94 -19.51
C THR A 46 19.63 3.35 -19.31
N ASN A 47 19.50 3.82 -18.08
CA ASN A 47 19.02 5.19 -17.81
C ASN A 47 19.99 6.27 -18.35
N ALA A 48 21.26 5.93 -18.54
CA ALA A 48 22.25 6.79 -19.19
C ALA A 48 22.16 6.74 -20.74
N GLY A 49 21.25 5.95 -21.31
CA GLY A 49 21.03 5.82 -22.75
C GLY A 49 21.92 4.79 -23.46
N ALA A 50 22.68 3.97 -22.73
CA ALA A 50 23.55 2.96 -23.35
C ALA A 50 22.73 1.75 -23.84
N PRO A 51 22.93 1.25 -25.08
CA PRO A 51 22.18 0.10 -25.60
C PRO A 51 22.39 -1.19 -24.77
N VAL A 52 21.31 -1.93 -24.53
CA VAL A 52 21.31 -3.20 -23.80
C VAL A 52 21.07 -4.34 -24.79
N TYR A 53 22.14 -5.08 -25.13
CA TYR A 53 22.07 -6.20 -26.08
C TYR A 53 21.44 -7.47 -25.50
N ASN A 54 21.50 -7.65 -24.17
CA ASN A 54 20.95 -8.82 -23.48
C ASN A 54 20.34 -8.41 -22.12
N ASN A 55 19.02 -8.54 -22.02
CA ASN A 55 18.19 -8.22 -20.85
C ASN A 55 17.61 -9.48 -20.17
N THR A 56 18.04 -10.68 -20.59
CA THR A 56 17.47 -11.96 -20.11
C THR A 56 18.45 -12.81 -19.30
N ALA A 57 19.76 -12.51 -19.35
CA ALA A 57 20.80 -13.19 -18.58
C ALA A 57 21.75 -12.20 -17.89
N SER A 58 22.15 -12.52 -16.66
CA SER A 58 23.18 -11.80 -15.90
C SER A 58 24.59 -12.14 -16.40
N LEU A 59 25.57 -11.24 -16.19
CA LEU A 59 26.98 -11.51 -16.49
C LEU A 59 27.59 -12.42 -15.42
N THR A 60 28.15 -13.56 -15.84
CA THR A 60 28.67 -14.62 -14.94
C THR A 60 30.06 -15.11 -15.35
N VAL A 61 30.73 -15.86 -14.46
CA VAL A 61 31.93 -16.65 -14.81
C VAL A 61 31.51 -17.97 -15.44
N GLY A 62 31.55 -18.07 -16.77
CA GLY A 62 30.96 -19.23 -17.49
C GLY A 62 29.43 -19.27 -17.38
N ASP A 63 28.83 -20.39 -17.80
CA ASP A 63 27.37 -20.53 -17.92
C ASP A 63 26.62 -20.82 -16.63
N ARG A 64 27.31 -21.40 -15.64
CA ARG A 64 26.77 -21.79 -14.33
C ARG A 64 27.48 -21.15 -13.12
N GLY A 65 28.46 -20.27 -13.34
CA GLY A 65 29.20 -19.65 -12.24
C GLY A 65 28.54 -18.39 -11.65
N PRO A 66 29.17 -17.77 -10.64
CA PRO A 66 28.61 -16.63 -9.90
C PRO A 66 28.49 -15.37 -10.76
N ILE A 67 27.56 -14.48 -10.37
CA ILE A 67 27.31 -13.17 -11.00
C ILE A 67 28.45 -12.21 -10.68
N LEU A 68 28.83 -11.39 -11.65
CA LEU A 68 29.89 -10.38 -11.50
C LEU A 68 29.32 -8.99 -11.18
N LEU A 69 29.95 -8.29 -10.23
CA LEU A 69 29.56 -6.93 -9.82
C LEU A 69 29.78 -5.88 -10.94
N GLU A 70 30.47 -6.22 -12.02
CA GLU A 70 30.65 -5.34 -13.17
C GLU A 70 29.47 -5.37 -14.17
N ASP A 71 28.37 -6.08 -13.88
CA ASP A 71 27.12 -5.98 -14.65
C ASP A 71 26.33 -4.72 -14.28
N TYR A 72 26.74 -3.57 -14.84
CA TYR A 72 26.09 -2.28 -14.57
C TYR A 72 24.58 -2.28 -14.86
N HIS A 73 24.15 -2.95 -15.94
CA HIS A 73 22.73 -3.05 -16.30
C HIS A 73 21.92 -3.78 -15.22
N LEU A 74 22.43 -4.90 -14.70
CA LEU A 74 21.79 -5.63 -13.60
C LEU A 74 21.65 -4.74 -12.36
N ILE A 75 22.73 -4.04 -11.97
CA ILE A 75 22.77 -3.21 -10.77
C ILE A 75 21.79 -2.04 -10.90
N GLU A 76 21.83 -1.30 -12.01
CA GLU A 76 20.96 -0.15 -12.24
C GLU A 76 19.48 -0.56 -12.31
N LYS A 77 19.16 -1.65 -13.02
CA LYS A 77 17.79 -2.17 -13.14
C LYS A 77 17.23 -2.58 -11.77
N LEU A 78 17.97 -3.36 -10.99
CA LEU A 78 17.54 -3.78 -9.65
C LEU A 78 17.44 -2.61 -8.68
N ALA A 79 18.39 -1.67 -8.70
CA ALA A 79 18.38 -0.52 -7.80
C ALA A 79 17.18 0.40 -8.05
N ASN A 80 16.78 0.60 -9.31
CA ASN A 80 15.57 1.36 -9.63
C ASN A 80 14.31 0.61 -9.22
N PHE A 81 14.23 -0.70 -9.53
CA PHE A 81 13.08 -1.54 -9.17
C PHE A 81 12.80 -1.53 -7.65
N THR A 82 13.84 -1.62 -6.81
CA THR A 82 13.68 -1.60 -5.35
C THR A 82 13.24 -0.24 -4.79
N ARG A 83 13.24 0.81 -5.63
CA ARG A 83 12.87 2.20 -5.27
C ARG A 83 11.59 2.69 -5.97
N GLU A 84 10.86 1.84 -6.68
CA GLU A 84 9.60 2.22 -7.36
C GLU A 84 8.47 2.62 -6.40
N ARG A 85 8.48 2.09 -5.17
CA ARG A 85 7.40 2.35 -4.20
C ARG A 85 7.75 3.56 -3.35
N ILE A 86 6.87 4.55 -3.40
CA ILE A 86 6.80 5.62 -2.41
C ILE A 86 5.81 5.22 -1.29
N PRO A 87 5.86 5.84 -0.11
CA PRO A 87 4.82 5.64 0.89
C PRO A 87 3.42 5.86 0.28
N GLU A 88 2.49 4.95 0.55
CA GLU A 88 1.08 5.20 0.23
C GLU A 88 0.54 6.33 1.12
N ARG A 89 -0.64 6.86 0.78
CA ARG A 89 -1.29 7.85 1.65
C ARG A 89 -1.66 7.23 3.00
N ILE A 90 -1.43 7.96 4.09
CA ILE A 90 -1.78 7.53 5.45
C ILE A 90 -3.27 7.24 5.59
N VAL A 91 -4.13 7.92 4.86
CA VAL A 91 -5.55 7.61 4.67
C VAL A 91 -5.90 7.75 3.20
N HIS A 92 -6.98 7.13 2.75
CA HIS A 92 -7.39 7.16 1.35
C HIS A 92 -6.34 6.56 0.39
N ALA A 93 -5.65 5.50 0.83
CA ALA A 93 -4.62 4.82 0.05
C ALA A 93 -5.19 4.23 -1.24
N ARG A 94 -6.25 3.43 -1.14
CA ARG A 94 -7.00 2.90 -2.29
C ARG A 94 -7.81 4.00 -2.98
N GLY A 95 -7.65 4.15 -4.30
CA GLY A 95 -8.45 5.11 -5.07
C GLY A 95 -8.13 5.18 -6.57
N ALA A 96 -8.99 5.88 -7.30
CA ALA A 96 -8.92 6.09 -8.75
C ALA A 96 -9.01 7.57 -9.11
N SER A 97 -8.36 7.97 -10.20
CA SER A 97 -8.36 9.37 -10.66
C SER A 97 -8.80 9.50 -12.12
N ALA A 98 -9.45 10.61 -12.44
CA ALA A 98 -9.83 10.96 -13.81
C ALA A 98 -9.73 12.47 -14.04
N LYS A 99 -9.46 12.86 -15.29
CA LYS A 99 -9.33 14.24 -15.76
C LYS A 99 -10.63 14.69 -16.42
N GLY A 100 -10.88 15.99 -16.38
CA GLY A 100 -12.11 16.58 -16.91
C GLY A 100 -12.08 18.09 -16.96
N PHE A 101 -13.27 18.67 -16.99
CA PHE A 101 -13.47 20.12 -16.84
C PHE A 101 -14.66 20.41 -15.92
N PHE A 102 -14.60 21.56 -15.27
CA PHE A 102 -15.72 22.20 -14.59
C PHE A 102 -16.19 23.40 -15.41
N GLU A 103 -17.50 23.54 -15.57
CA GLU A 103 -18.16 24.64 -16.28
C GLU A 103 -19.11 25.38 -15.34
N VAL A 104 -18.95 26.69 -15.22
CA VAL A 104 -19.89 27.55 -14.49
C VAL A 104 -21.21 27.63 -15.24
N THR A 105 -22.32 27.38 -14.57
CA THR A 105 -23.65 27.45 -15.20
C THR A 105 -24.51 28.58 -14.64
N HIS A 106 -24.17 29.10 -13.45
CA HIS A 106 -24.93 30.16 -12.77
C HIS A 106 -23.98 31.25 -12.27
N ASP A 107 -24.45 32.50 -12.30
CA ASP A 107 -23.68 33.65 -11.80
C ASP A 107 -23.77 33.73 -10.27
N ILE A 108 -22.62 33.57 -9.61
CA ILE A 108 -22.46 33.68 -8.16
C ILE A 108 -21.47 34.78 -7.76
N THR A 109 -21.20 35.74 -8.65
CA THR A 109 -20.21 36.82 -8.41
C THR A 109 -20.58 37.76 -7.26
N HIS A 110 -21.86 37.78 -6.86
CA HIS A 110 -22.33 38.47 -5.67
C HIS A 110 -21.79 37.84 -4.36
N LEU A 111 -21.34 36.58 -4.40
CA LEU A 111 -20.78 35.84 -3.26
C LEU A 111 -19.25 35.80 -3.27
N THR A 112 -18.62 35.73 -4.44
CA THR A 112 -17.17 35.53 -4.56
C THR A 112 -16.56 36.31 -5.72
N CYS A 113 -15.31 36.76 -5.54
CA CYS A 113 -14.50 37.37 -6.60
C CYS A 113 -13.56 36.37 -7.32
N ALA A 114 -13.66 35.06 -7.04
CA ALA A 114 -12.78 34.06 -7.65
C ALA A 114 -12.87 34.00 -9.18
N ASP A 115 -11.73 34.12 -9.87
CA ASP A 115 -11.70 34.28 -11.33
C ASP A 115 -12.36 33.13 -12.10
N PHE A 116 -12.21 31.89 -11.61
CA PHE A 116 -12.78 30.72 -12.29
C PHE A 116 -14.32 30.63 -12.20
N LEU A 117 -14.94 31.46 -11.34
CA LEU A 117 -16.39 31.58 -11.13
C LEU A 117 -16.97 32.88 -11.70
N ARG A 118 -16.19 33.64 -12.49
CA ARG A 118 -16.51 35.00 -12.93
C ARG A 118 -17.76 35.17 -13.83
N ALA A 119 -18.19 34.11 -14.52
CA ALA A 119 -19.36 34.14 -15.40
C ALA A 119 -19.79 32.72 -15.82
N PRO A 120 -21.09 32.50 -16.12
CA PRO A 120 -21.55 31.30 -16.82
C PRO A 120 -20.79 31.03 -18.13
N GLY A 121 -20.53 29.77 -18.44
CA GLY A 121 -19.77 29.30 -19.60
C GLY A 121 -18.25 29.26 -19.40
N VAL A 122 -17.72 29.77 -18.28
CA VAL A 122 -16.29 29.64 -17.96
C VAL A 122 -15.97 28.18 -17.67
N GLN A 123 -15.01 27.62 -18.42
CA GLN A 123 -14.50 26.27 -18.23
C GLN A 123 -13.13 26.28 -17.56
N THR A 124 -12.95 25.39 -16.58
CA THR A 124 -11.72 25.21 -15.81
C THR A 124 -11.31 23.73 -15.86
N PRO A 125 -10.09 23.40 -16.28
CA PRO A 125 -9.60 22.02 -16.23
C PRO A 125 -9.59 21.49 -14.79
N VAL A 126 -9.95 20.22 -14.62
CA VAL A 126 -9.92 19.55 -13.32
C VAL A 126 -9.28 18.17 -13.38
N ILE A 127 -8.75 17.73 -12.24
CA ILE A 127 -8.50 16.31 -11.96
C ILE A 127 -9.19 15.95 -10.64
N VAL A 128 -9.83 14.79 -10.61
CA VAL A 128 -10.55 14.27 -9.45
C VAL A 128 -9.96 12.94 -9.04
N ARG A 129 -9.83 12.72 -7.72
CA ARG A 129 -9.50 11.42 -7.14
C ARG A 129 -10.59 10.96 -6.18
N PHE A 130 -11.09 9.77 -6.43
CA PHE A 130 -12.00 9.04 -5.55
C PHE A 130 -11.23 7.98 -4.76
N SER A 131 -11.72 7.61 -3.56
CA SER A 131 -11.00 6.67 -2.70
C SER A 131 -11.89 6.05 -1.62
N THR A 132 -11.49 4.91 -1.04
CA THR A 132 -11.93 4.53 0.32
C THR A 132 -11.10 5.32 1.34
N VAL A 133 -11.10 5.01 2.65
CA VAL A 133 -10.36 5.75 3.68
C VAL A 133 -9.37 4.86 4.42
N ILE A 134 -9.85 3.78 5.03
CA ILE A 134 -9.16 3.15 6.15
C ILE A 134 -8.15 2.10 5.71
N HIS A 135 -8.36 1.34 4.65
CA HIS A 135 -7.47 0.20 4.35
C HIS A 135 -6.39 0.58 3.33
N GLU A 136 -5.40 -0.29 3.14
CA GLU A 136 -4.23 -0.08 2.29
C GLU A 136 -4.60 -0.09 0.80
N ARG A 137 -3.65 0.28 -0.07
CA ARG A 137 -3.85 0.44 -1.52
C ARG A 137 -4.56 -0.74 -2.21
N GLY A 138 -4.36 -1.97 -1.75
CA GLY A 138 -4.95 -3.18 -2.35
C GLY A 138 -6.24 -3.66 -1.72
N SER A 139 -6.78 -2.90 -0.76
CA SER A 139 -8.01 -3.26 -0.09
C SER A 139 -9.22 -3.27 -1.03
N PRO A 140 -10.24 -4.11 -0.78
CA PRO A 140 -11.46 -4.12 -1.58
C PRO A 140 -12.23 -2.80 -1.51
N GLU A 141 -12.71 -2.31 -2.66
CA GLU A 141 -13.56 -1.10 -2.74
C GLU A 141 -15.00 -1.31 -2.24
N THR A 142 -15.36 -2.55 -1.88
CA THR A 142 -16.67 -2.94 -1.35
C THR A 142 -16.78 -2.82 0.18
N ILE A 143 -15.70 -2.41 0.86
CA ILE A 143 -15.72 -2.22 2.32
C ILE A 143 -16.57 -1.03 2.74
N ARG A 144 -17.18 -1.13 3.93
CA ARG A 144 -17.95 -0.03 4.54
C ARG A 144 -17.02 1.09 5.00
N ASP A 145 -17.09 2.24 4.35
CA ASP A 145 -16.15 3.34 4.57
C ASP A 145 -16.75 4.64 4.00
N PRO A 146 -16.41 5.84 4.49
CA PRO A 146 -16.58 7.04 3.68
C PRO A 146 -15.82 6.88 2.34
N ARG A 147 -16.24 7.63 1.32
CA ARG A 147 -15.51 7.71 0.06
C ARG A 147 -14.93 9.11 -0.10
N GLY A 148 -13.63 9.21 -0.33
CA GLY A 148 -12.98 10.49 -0.64
C GLY A 148 -13.45 11.00 -2.01
N PHE A 149 -13.68 12.30 -2.11
CA PHE A 149 -14.05 13.01 -3.33
C PHE A 149 -13.22 14.30 -3.40
N ALA A 150 -11.98 14.18 -3.88
CA ALA A 150 -11.05 15.29 -3.96
C ALA A 150 -10.97 15.84 -5.39
N THR A 151 -11.22 17.14 -5.55
CA THR A 151 -11.24 17.85 -6.85
C THR A 151 -10.22 18.97 -6.85
N LYS A 152 -9.32 18.97 -7.83
CA LYS A 152 -8.33 20.03 -8.08
C LYS A 152 -8.73 20.82 -9.31
N PHE A 153 -8.87 22.12 -9.16
CA PHE A 153 -9.16 23.08 -10.21
C PHE A 153 -7.86 23.78 -10.62
N TYR A 154 -7.51 23.70 -11.91
CA TYR A 154 -6.37 24.41 -12.46
C TYR A 154 -6.83 25.79 -12.93
N THR A 155 -6.88 26.75 -12.02
CA THR A 155 -7.38 28.11 -12.31
C THR A 155 -6.27 29.00 -12.88
N ARG A 156 -6.65 30.21 -13.31
CA ARG A 156 -5.70 31.24 -13.76
C ARG A 156 -4.95 31.92 -12.61
N GLU A 157 -5.43 31.78 -11.38
CA GLU A 157 -4.91 32.44 -10.17
C GLU A 157 -4.27 31.44 -9.20
N GLY A 158 -3.93 30.25 -9.69
CA GLY A 158 -3.38 29.15 -8.90
C GLY A 158 -4.28 27.92 -8.89
N ASN A 159 -3.84 26.87 -8.20
CA ASN A 159 -4.68 25.69 -8.01
C ASN A 159 -5.63 25.92 -6.83
N PHE A 160 -6.88 25.49 -6.98
CA PHE A 160 -7.86 25.42 -5.90
C PHE A 160 -8.26 23.97 -5.66
N ASP A 161 -8.25 23.51 -4.41
CA ASP A 161 -8.60 22.13 -4.07
C ASP A 161 -9.84 22.06 -3.16
N ILE A 162 -10.89 21.38 -3.62
CA ILE A 162 -11.97 20.91 -2.75
C ILE A 162 -11.66 19.48 -2.34
N VAL A 163 -11.22 19.30 -1.09
CA VAL A 163 -10.86 17.98 -0.56
C VAL A 163 -12.02 17.44 0.27
N GLY A 164 -12.98 16.83 -0.42
CA GLY A 164 -14.24 16.39 0.16
C GLY A 164 -14.37 14.89 0.39
N ASN A 165 -15.54 14.49 0.89
CA ASN A 165 -16.00 13.10 1.01
C ASN A 165 -17.40 12.97 0.40
N ASN A 166 -17.89 11.74 0.21
CA ASN A 166 -19.30 11.49 -0.13
C ASN A 166 -20.25 11.83 1.01
N PHE A 167 -19.79 11.74 2.26
CA PHE A 167 -20.55 12.17 3.43
C PHE A 167 -20.40 13.68 3.63
N PRO A 168 -21.46 14.39 4.03
CA PRO A 168 -21.40 15.84 4.31
C PRO A 168 -20.91 16.18 5.71
N VAL A 169 -20.58 15.16 6.53
CA VAL A 169 -20.18 15.27 7.94
C VAL A 169 -18.97 14.38 8.23
N PHE A 170 -18.29 14.65 9.35
CA PHE A 170 -17.15 13.86 9.82
C PHE A 170 -17.32 13.38 11.27
N PHE A 171 -16.56 12.36 11.69
CA PHE A 171 -16.74 11.70 13.00
C PHE A 171 -16.37 12.57 14.19
N THR A 172 -15.51 13.57 14.00
CA THR A 172 -15.07 14.51 15.03
C THR A 172 -15.04 15.93 14.48
N ARG A 173 -15.07 16.92 15.39
CA ARG A 173 -15.12 18.35 15.07
C ARG A 173 -13.81 19.11 15.25
N ASP A 174 -12.78 18.46 15.80
CA ASP A 174 -11.45 19.03 16.01
C ASP A 174 -10.38 18.10 15.42
N ALA A 175 -9.45 18.67 14.65
CA ALA A 175 -8.40 17.92 13.98
C ALA A 175 -7.45 17.19 14.96
N MET A 176 -7.37 17.63 16.22
CA MET A 176 -6.58 16.97 17.25
C MET A 176 -6.98 15.49 17.45
N ALA A 177 -8.27 15.17 17.29
CA ALA A 177 -8.78 13.81 17.44
C ALA A 177 -8.63 12.96 16.15
N PHE A 178 -8.23 13.56 15.02
CA PHE A 178 -8.16 12.85 13.74
C PHE A 178 -7.21 11.65 13.76
N PRO A 179 -5.97 11.72 14.29
CA PRO A 179 -5.10 10.55 14.36
C PRO A 179 -5.70 9.41 15.21
N ASP A 180 -6.39 9.73 16.31
CA ASP A 180 -7.02 8.74 17.18
C ASP A 180 -8.23 8.06 16.50
N VAL A 181 -9.05 8.84 15.75
CA VAL A 181 -10.11 8.30 14.88
C VAL A 181 -9.50 7.28 13.91
N ILE A 182 -8.42 7.67 13.21
CA ILE A 182 -7.80 6.78 12.23
C ILE A 182 -7.20 5.54 12.89
N HIS A 183 -6.55 5.66 14.05
CA HIS A 183 -6.01 4.52 14.79
C HIS A 183 -7.10 3.55 15.23
N ALA A 184 -8.24 4.06 15.72
CA ALA A 184 -9.38 3.24 16.14
C ALA A 184 -9.98 2.46 14.97
N PHE A 185 -10.13 3.11 13.80
CA PHE A 185 -10.69 2.49 12.60
C PHE A 185 -9.70 1.58 11.87
N LYS A 186 -8.41 1.89 11.86
CA LYS A 186 -7.37 1.08 11.22
C LYS A 186 -7.30 -0.32 11.84
N PRO A 187 -6.75 -1.31 11.10
CA PRO A 187 -6.52 -2.63 11.64
C PRO A 187 -5.74 -2.59 12.96
N ASN A 188 -6.18 -3.37 13.95
CA ASN A 188 -5.61 -3.44 15.29
C ASN A 188 -4.10 -3.69 15.21
N PRO A 189 -3.25 -2.94 15.93
CA PRO A 189 -1.80 -3.07 15.84
C PRO A 189 -1.24 -4.41 16.35
N LYS A 190 -2.08 -5.28 16.95
CA LYS A 190 -1.72 -6.65 17.36
C LYS A 190 -2.11 -7.68 16.30
N SER A 191 -3.38 -7.69 15.88
CA SER A 191 -3.92 -8.71 14.97
C SER A 191 -3.85 -8.31 13.49
N HIS A 192 -3.67 -7.02 13.21
CA HIS A 192 -3.77 -6.43 11.87
C HIS A 192 -5.10 -6.69 11.16
N ILE A 193 -6.18 -6.74 11.95
CA ILE A 193 -7.57 -6.86 11.50
C ILE A 193 -8.33 -5.64 12.01
N GLN A 194 -9.21 -5.04 11.19
CA GLN A 194 -10.13 -4.00 11.67
C GLN A 194 -11.15 -4.64 12.63
N GLU A 195 -11.36 -4.02 13.79
CA GLU A 195 -12.21 -4.58 14.84
C GLU A 195 -13.16 -3.51 15.38
N ASP A 196 -14.47 -3.77 15.27
CA ASP A 196 -15.52 -2.81 15.58
C ASP A 196 -15.51 -2.31 17.04
N TRP A 197 -15.08 -3.14 18.00
CA TRP A 197 -15.02 -2.75 19.41
C TRP A 197 -14.06 -1.56 19.65
N ARG A 198 -12.98 -1.43 18.86
CA ARG A 198 -12.03 -0.30 18.96
C ARG A 198 -12.66 1.00 18.49
N ILE A 199 -13.46 0.92 17.43
CA ILE A 199 -14.22 2.04 16.88
C ILE A 199 -15.26 2.50 17.91
N LEU A 200 -16.04 1.55 18.45
CA LEU A 200 -17.08 1.82 19.44
C LEU A 200 -16.51 2.37 20.76
N ASP A 201 -15.36 1.89 21.22
CA ASP A 201 -14.69 2.39 22.42
C ASP A 201 -14.26 3.85 22.25
N PHE A 202 -13.50 4.15 21.20
CA PHE A 202 -13.05 5.52 20.94
C PHE A 202 -14.22 6.50 20.74
N LEU A 203 -15.19 6.13 19.90
CA LEU A 203 -16.33 7.01 19.62
C LEU A 203 -17.33 7.12 20.79
N SER A 204 -17.27 6.23 21.79
CA SER A 204 -18.08 6.38 23.02
C SER A 204 -17.69 7.60 23.87
N HIS A 205 -16.50 8.17 23.62
CA HIS A 205 -16.04 9.41 24.25
C HIS A 205 -16.38 10.67 23.43
N HIS A 206 -16.98 10.48 22.24
CA HIS A 206 -17.22 11.52 21.23
C HIS A 206 -18.67 11.47 20.74
N PRO A 207 -19.64 11.96 21.53
CA PRO A 207 -21.06 11.95 21.15
C PRO A 207 -21.33 12.67 19.82
N GLU A 208 -20.48 13.62 19.42
CA GLU A 208 -20.57 14.31 18.13
C GLU A 208 -20.48 13.38 16.91
N SER A 209 -19.95 12.18 17.09
CA SER A 209 -19.82 11.18 16.04
C SER A 209 -21.14 10.58 15.57
N LEU A 210 -22.21 10.72 16.37
CA LEU A 210 -23.53 10.12 16.12
C LEU A 210 -24.09 10.48 14.75
N ASN A 211 -23.98 11.75 14.35
CA ASN A 211 -24.50 12.17 13.05
C ASN A 211 -23.79 11.42 11.92
N THR A 212 -22.46 11.35 11.95
CA THR A 212 -21.67 10.63 10.95
C THR A 212 -21.90 9.12 10.99
N MET A 213 -22.15 8.54 12.17
CA MET A 213 -22.56 7.14 12.30
C MET A 213 -23.85 6.84 11.53
N THR A 214 -24.80 7.78 11.47
CA THR A 214 -26.01 7.61 10.64
C THR A 214 -25.76 7.64 9.14
N PHE A 215 -24.60 8.12 8.66
CA PHE A 215 -24.19 8.00 7.25
C PHE A 215 -23.33 6.74 7.03
N TRP A 216 -22.45 6.43 7.96
CA TRP A 216 -21.52 5.31 7.83
C TRP A 216 -22.21 3.94 7.90
N LEU A 217 -23.21 3.78 8.77
CA LEU A 217 -24.02 2.55 8.87
C LEU A 217 -25.27 2.55 8.00
N ASP A 218 -25.46 3.60 7.20
CA ASP A 218 -26.44 3.67 6.13
C ASP A 218 -25.99 2.80 4.93
N ASP A 219 -26.87 2.58 3.96
CA ASP A 219 -26.48 1.96 2.69
C ASP A 219 -25.44 2.82 1.94
N LEU A 220 -25.44 4.14 2.16
CA LEU A 220 -24.43 5.09 1.65
C LEU A 220 -22.98 4.75 2.06
N GLY A 221 -22.78 3.94 3.11
CA GLY A 221 -21.46 3.47 3.52
C GLY A 221 -20.79 2.51 2.55
N ILE A 222 -21.53 1.98 1.56
CA ILE A 222 -20.98 1.15 0.49
C ILE A 222 -21.60 1.58 -0.85
N PRO A 223 -21.12 2.67 -1.48
CA PRO A 223 -21.54 3.03 -2.83
C PRO A 223 -21.25 1.92 -3.84
N THR A 224 -22.09 1.79 -4.87
CA THR A 224 -21.90 0.77 -5.94
C THR A 224 -20.63 0.98 -6.73
N ASP A 225 -20.26 2.24 -6.98
CA ASP A 225 -19.06 2.66 -7.67
C ASP A 225 -18.84 4.15 -7.40
N TYR A 226 -17.81 4.76 -8.00
CA TYR A 226 -17.52 6.18 -7.81
C TYR A 226 -18.44 7.12 -8.58
N ARG A 227 -19.14 6.67 -9.62
CA ARG A 227 -20.01 7.53 -10.44
C ARG A 227 -21.35 7.77 -9.76
N HIS A 228 -21.86 6.77 -9.05
CA HIS A 228 -23.15 6.80 -8.38
C HIS A 228 -23.08 7.25 -6.90
N MET A 229 -22.24 8.24 -6.60
CA MET A 229 -22.15 8.82 -5.26
C MET A 229 -22.15 10.35 -5.28
N GLU A 230 -22.65 10.94 -4.20
CA GLU A 230 -22.52 12.38 -3.95
C GLU A 230 -21.11 12.74 -3.51
N GLY A 231 -20.82 14.04 -3.51
CA GLY A 231 -19.62 14.62 -2.90
C GLY A 231 -19.96 15.85 -2.09
N SER A 232 -19.18 16.14 -1.05
CA SER A 232 -19.37 17.29 -0.17
C SER A 232 -18.02 17.82 0.30
N SER A 233 -17.91 19.14 0.45
CA SER A 233 -16.73 19.76 1.07
C SER A 233 -16.54 19.39 2.53
N VAL A 234 -17.61 18.89 3.20
CA VAL A 234 -17.70 18.61 4.64
C VAL A 234 -17.58 19.89 5.48
N ASN A 235 -16.40 20.50 5.47
CA ASN A 235 -16.10 21.74 6.16
C ASN A 235 -16.76 22.93 5.45
N ALA A 236 -17.11 23.93 6.25
CA ALA A 236 -17.46 25.24 5.73
C ALA A 236 -16.19 25.98 5.29
N LEU A 237 -16.22 26.61 4.12
CA LEU A 237 -15.22 27.59 3.67
C LEU A 237 -15.81 28.99 3.74
N THR A 238 -15.06 29.97 3.27
CA THR A 238 -15.50 31.35 3.16
C THR A 238 -15.43 31.82 1.70
N LEU A 239 -16.50 32.43 1.20
CA LEU A 239 -16.50 33.21 -0.03
C LEU A 239 -16.40 34.71 0.31
N ILE A 240 -15.61 35.44 -0.48
CA ILE A 240 -15.49 36.89 -0.35
C ILE A 240 -15.75 37.55 -1.70
N ASN A 241 -16.73 38.44 -1.77
CA ASN A 241 -17.08 39.14 -2.99
C ASN A 241 -16.15 40.35 -3.24
N LYS A 242 -16.36 41.07 -4.35
CA LYS A 242 -15.51 42.22 -4.73
C LYS A 242 -15.56 43.39 -3.73
N ASP A 243 -16.67 43.53 -3.00
CA ASP A 243 -16.86 44.56 -1.98
C ASP A 243 -16.25 44.16 -0.62
N GLY A 244 -15.71 42.94 -0.52
CA GLY A 244 -15.16 42.38 0.72
C GLY A 244 -16.19 41.78 1.67
N LYS A 245 -17.47 41.62 1.24
CA LYS A 245 -18.47 40.92 2.04
C LYS A 245 -18.12 39.44 2.13
N THR A 246 -18.16 38.92 3.35
CA THR A 246 -17.78 37.54 3.70
C THR A 246 -19.02 36.67 3.86
N HIS A 247 -18.95 35.43 3.35
CA HIS A 247 -20.01 34.43 3.44
C HIS A 247 -19.43 33.07 3.80
N TYR A 248 -20.03 32.34 4.75
CA TYR A 248 -19.71 30.92 4.92
C TYR A 248 -20.35 30.11 3.80
N VAL A 249 -19.65 29.08 3.30
CA VAL A 249 -20.11 28.23 2.20
C VAL A 249 -19.84 26.75 2.47
N LYS A 250 -20.80 25.88 2.12
CA LYS A 250 -20.55 24.43 1.91
C LYS A 250 -20.84 24.06 0.45
N PHE A 251 -20.00 23.22 -0.14
CA PHE A 251 -20.15 22.75 -1.53
C PHE A 251 -20.68 21.32 -1.58
N THR A 252 -21.59 21.05 -2.50
CA THR A 252 -22.22 19.72 -2.70
C THR A 252 -22.23 19.33 -4.17
N TRP A 253 -21.70 18.15 -4.48
CA TRP A 253 -21.71 17.52 -5.79
C TRP A 253 -22.86 16.50 -5.88
N LYS A 254 -23.77 16.69 -6.83
CA LYS A 254 -24.87 15.76 -7.09
C LYS A 254 -24.63 15.01 -8.42
N PRO A 255 -24.53 13.66 -8.42
CA PRO A 255 -24.29 12.88 -9.63
C PRO A 255 -25.50 12.91 -10.55
N THR A 256 -25.30 13.10 -11.86
CA THR A 256 -26.41 13.10 -12.82
C THR A 256 -26.97 11.70 -13.08
N CYS A 257 -26.20 10.64 -12.84
CA CYS A 257 -26.63 9.25 -12.92
C CYS A 257 -27.34 8.73 -11.66
N GLY A 258 -27.54 9.57 -10.65
CA GLY A 258 -28.17 9.21 -9.38
C GLY A 258 -27.24 8.44 -8.43
N VAL A 259 -27.71 8.26 -7.20
CA VAL A 259 -26.97 7.57 -6.12
C VAL A 259 -27.36 6.10 -6.07
N LYS A 260 -26.37 5.20 -5.99
CA LYS A 260 -26.57 3.74 -5.87
C LYS A 260 -25.59 3.15 -4.86
N CYS A 261 -26.06 2.16 -4.10
CA CYS A 261 -25.32 1.51 -3.03
C CYS A 261 -25.43 0.00 -3.13
N LEU A 262 -24.48 -0.72 -2.53
CA LEU A 262 -24.51 -2.18 -2.36
C LEU A 262 -25.03 -2.54 -0.98
N LEU A 263 -25.83 -3.60 -0.92
CA LEU A 263 -26.09 -4.28 0.34
C LEU A 263 -24.94 -5.23 0.69
N GLU A 264 -24.87 -5.66 1.95
CA GLU A 264 -23.75 -6.47 2.47
C GLU A 264 -23.48 -7.74 1.63
N ASP A 265 -24.50 -8.51 1.28
CA ASP A 265 -24.33 -9.76 0.53
C ASP A 265 -23.81 -9.51 -0.89
N GLU A 266 -24.23 -8.41 -1.51
CA GLU A 266 -23.74 -7.98 -2.83
C GLU A 266 -22.28 -7.52 -2.73
N ALA A 267 -21.95 -6.73 -1.71
CA ALA A 267 -20.60 -6.24 -1.44
C ALA A 267 -19.60 -7.38 -1.20
N VAL A 268 -20.02 -8.43 -0.48
CA VAL A 268 -19.24 -9.66 -0.26
C VAL A 268 -18.98 -10.38 -1.59
N LYS A 269 -20.02 -10.56 -2.41
CA LYS A 269 -19.92 -11.25 -3.71
C LYS A 269 -19.05 -10.49 -4.71
N ILE A 270 -19.24 -9.18 -4.81
CA ILE A 270 -18.46 -8.33 -5.72
C ILE A 270 -17.02 -8.24 -5.24
N GLY A 271 -16.78 -7.98 -3.95
CA GLY A 271 -15.43 -7.87 -3.38
C GLY A 271 -14.62 -9.16 -3.48
N GLY A 272 -15.27 -10.31 -3.30
CA GLY A 272 -14.64 -11.63 -3.43
C GLY A 272 -14.25 -12.00 -4.87
N THR A 273 -14.87 -11.37 -5.88
CA THR A 273 -14.56 -11.62 -7.31
C THR A 273 -13.68 -10.53 -7.92
N ASN A 274 -13.89 -9.27 -7.52
CA ASN A 274 -13.14 -8.12 -7.99
C ASN A 274 -13.02 -7.06 -6.90
N HIS A 275 -11.89 -7.08 -6.18
CA HIS A 275 -11.56 -6.09 -5.16
C HIS A 275 -11.39 -4.65 -5.71
N SER A 276 -11.30 -4.49 -7.04
CA SER A 276 -11.07 -3.23 -7.75
C SER A 276 -12.25 -2.74 -8.61
N HIS A 277 -13.47 -3.19 -8.30
CA HIS A 277 -14.65 -2.96 -9.13
C HIS A 277 -15.01 -1.48 -9.40
N ALA A 278 -14.85 -0.57 -8.43
CA ALA A 278 -15.22 0.84 -8.58
C ALA A 278 -14.16 1.60 -9.40
N THR A 279 -12.89 1.25 -9.25
CA THR A 279 -11.81 1.71 -10.14
C THR A 279 -12.07 1.27 -11.57
N GLN A 280 -12.41 -0.01 -11.76
CA GLN A 280 -12.71 -0.56 -13.09
C GLN A 280 -13.91 0.14 -13.75
N ASP A 281 -15.00 0.31 -13.02
CA ASP A 281 -16.21 0.98 -13.51
C ASP A 281 -15.94 2.40 -14.03
N LEU A 282 -15.19 3.21 -13.26
CA LEU A 282 -14.83 4.57 -13.67
C LEU A 282 -13.99 4.57 -14.95
N TYR A 283 -12.96 3.73 -14.99
CA TYR A 283 -12.03 3.66 -16.11
C TYR A 283 -12.73 3.20 -17.41
N ASP A 284 -13.50 2.10 -17.32
CA ASP A 284 -14.20 1.51 -18.46
C ASP A 284 -15.30 2.43 -18.99
N SER A 285 -16.01 3.14 -18.10
CA SER A 285 -17.03 4.12 -18.49
C SER A 285 -16.45 5.26 -19.31
N ILE A 286 -15.34 5.85 -18.87
CA ILE A 286 -14.67 6.92 -19.61
C ILE A 286 -14.08 6.40 -20.93
N ALA A 287 -13.48 5.21 -20.92
CA ALA A 287 -12.94 4.59 -22.14
C ALA A 287 -14.03 4.30 -23.18
N ALA A 288 -15.25 3.99 -22.75
CA ALA A 288 -16.42 3.78 -23.60
C ALA A 288 -17.10 5.09 -24.06
N GLY A 289 -16.64 6.26 -23.60
CA GLY A 289 -17.28 7.56 -23.89
C GLY A 289 -18.48 7.90 -23.00
N ASN A 290 -18.77 7.09 -21.98
CA ASN A 290 -19.84 7.32 -21.00
C ASN A 290 -19.33 8.19 -19.85
N PHE A 291 -19.10 9.47 -20.13
CA PHE A 291 -18.47 10.41 -19.20
C PHE A 291 -19.36 10.69 -17.98
N PRO A 292 -18.92 10.39 -16.75
CA PRO A 292 -19.69 10.74 -15.56
C PRO A 292 -19.71 12.26 -15.32
N GLU A 293 -20.85 12.76 -14.88
CA GLU A 293 -21.12 14.18 -14.64
C GLU A 293 -21.70 14.41 -13.24
N TRP A 294 -21.26 15.50 -12.59
CA TRP A 294 -21.82 16.01 -11.34
C TRP A 294 -22.21 17.48 -11.47
N LYS A 295 -23.33 17.87 -10.86
CA LYS A 295 -23.71 19.28 -10.67
C LYS A 295 -23.16 19.78 -9.33
N LEU A 296 -22.55 20.96 -9.34
CA LEU A 296 -22.08 21.64 -8.15
C LEU A 296 -23.16 22.59 -7.63
N PHE A 297 -23.47 22.46 -6.35
CA PHE A 297 -24.29 23.38 -5.59
C PHE A 297 -23.50 23.96 -4.43
N CYS A 298 -23.95 25.10 -3.91
CA CYS A 298 -23.49 25.65 -2.65
C CYS A 298 -24.65 26.01 -1.72
N GLN A 299 -24.39 25.97 -0.42
CA GLN A 299 -25.23 26.60 0.60
C GLN A 299 -24.45 27.77 1.18
N VAL A 300 -25.14 28.83 1.60
CA VAL A 300 -24.50 30.08 2.02
C VAL A 300 -25.11 30.60 3.31
N ILE A 301 -24.27 30.97 4.27
CA ILE A 301 -24.67 31.62 5.52
C ILE A 301 -23.91 32.95 5.64
N ASP A 302 -24.63 34.01 6.02
CA ASP A 302 -24.00 35.27 6.43
C ASP A 302 -23.42 35.08 7.85
N PRO A 303 -22.11 35.33 8.08
CA PRO A 303 -21.51 35.19 9.41
C PRO A 303 -22.28 35.91 10.52
N ASP A 304 -22.89 37.07 10.23
CA ASP A 304 -23.70 37.83 11.20
C ASP A 304 -24.98 37.10 11.63
N HIS A 305 -25.36 36.01 10.95
CA HIS A 305 -26.54 35.21 11.24
C HIS A 305 -26.22 33.90 11.98
N GLU A 306 -24.95 33.61 12.27
CA GLU A 306 -24.53 32.35 12.89
C GLU A 306 -25.17 32.09 14.26
N ASP A 307 -25.43 33.15 15.05
CA ASP A 307 -26.08 33.06 16.36
C ASP A 307 -27.57 32.73 16.28
N ARG A 308 -28.18 32.83 15.08
CA ARG A 308 -29.59 32.45 14.86
C ARG A 308 -29.78 30.94 14.76
N LEU A 309 -28.70 30.18 14.60
CA LEU A 309 -28.72 28.73 14.46
C LEU A 309 -28.52 28.07 15.83
N ASP A 310 -29.23 26.96 16.05
CA ASP A 310 -29.11 26.11 17.25
C ASP A 310 -27.92 25.13 17.18
N PHE A 311 -27.10 25.24 16.14
CA PHE A 311 -25.81 24.56 15.96
C PHE A 311 -24.74 25.58 15.53
N ASP A 312 -23.47 25.22 15.62
CA ASP A 312 -22.38 26.02 15.05
C ASP A 312 -22.24 25.71 13.55
N PRO A 313 -22.39 26.70 12.63
CA PRO A 313 -22.29 26.44 11.20
C PRO A 313 -20.89 25.97 10.75
N LEU A 314 -19.87 26.14 11.59
CA LEU A 314 -18.49 25.70 11.34
C LEU A 314 -18.18 24.34 11.98
N ASP A 315 -19.17 23.66 12.55
CA ASP A 315 -19.01 22.29 13.05
C ASP A 315 -19.06 21.27 11.90
N GLY A 316 -17.95 20.59 11.65
CA GLY A 316 -17.82 19.53 10.65
C GLY A 316 -18.69 18.29 10.93
N THR A 317 -19.28 18.13 12.12
CA THR A 317 -20.20 17.04 12.43
C THR A 317 -21.66 17.38 12.06
N MET A 318 -21.92 18.60 11.57
CA MET A 318 -23.27 19.11 11.27
C MET A 318 -23.50 19.31 9.78
N THR A 319 -24.69 18.94 9.31
CA THR A 319 -25.21 19.38 8.01
C THR A 319 -25.86 20.75 8.12
N TRP A 320 -25.98 21.45 7.00
CA TRP A 320 -26.86 22.61 6.88
C TRP A 320 -28.18 22.11 6.27
N PRO A 321 -29.30 22.10 7.01
CA PRO A 321 -30.55 21.52 6.51
C PRO A 321 -31.01 22.22 5.23
N GLU A 322 -31.26 21.46 4.16
CA GLU A 322 -31.58 22.01 2.83
C GLU A 322 -32.94 22.75 2.79
N ASP A 323 -33.84 22.44 3.73
CA ASP A 323 -35.14 23.11 3.91
C ASP A 323 -35.00 24.49 4.59
N VAL A 324 -33.93 24.69 5.37
CA VAL A 324 -33.63 25.96 6.06
C VAL A 324 -32.64 26.80 5.25
N ILE A 325 -31.62 26.17 4.68
CA ILE A 325 -30.54 26.80 3.91
C ILE A 325 -30.51 26.11 2.54
N PRO A 326 -31.26 26.60 1.54
CA PRO A 326 -31.43 25.88 0.27
C PRO A 326 -30.16 25.81 -0.58
N LEU A 327 -30.04 24.75 -1.37
CA LEU A 327 -28.99 24.58 -2.36
C LEU A 327 -29.12 25.61 -3.48
N GLN A 328 -28.03 26.32 -3.77
CA GLN A 328 -27.90 27.24 -4.88
C GLN A 328 -27.02 26.60 -5.97
N PRO A 329 -27.45 26.56 -7.23
CA PRO A 329 -26.67 25.96 -8.30
C PRO A 329 -25.44 26.82 -8.65
N VAL A 330 -24.32 26.18 -8.99
CA VAL A 330 -23.06 26.85 -9.34
C VAL A 330 -22.60 26.46 -10.74
N GLY A 331 -22.44 25.16 -10.99
CA GLY A 331 -21.82 24.65 -12.21
C GLY A 331 -21.97 23.16 -12.40
N ARG A 332 -21.25 22.59 -13.37
CA ARG A 332 -21.20 21.15 -13.63
C ARG A 332 -19.76 20.69 -13.91
N MET A 333 -19.43 19.47 -13.53
CA MET A 333 -18.15 18.83 -13.79
C MET A 333 -18.35 17.57 -14.63
N VAL A 334 -17.56 17.42 -15.69
CA VAL A 334 -17.56 16.23 -16.56
C VAL A 334 -16.16 15.62 -16.57
N LEU A 335 -16.06 14.33 -16.24
CA LEU A 335 -14.79 13.59 -16.31
C LEU A 335 -14.74 12.81 -17.63
N ASN A 336 -13.91 13.26 -18.56
CA ASN A 336 -13.91 12.79 -19.94
C ASN A 336 -12.57 12.18 -20.40
N LYS A 337 -11.58 12.10 -19.51
CA LYS A 337 -10.27 11.54 -19.86
C LYS A 337 -9.71 10.70 -18.71
N ASN A 338 -9.35 9.45 -19.03
CA ASN A 338 -8.59 8.59 -18.13
C ASN A 338 -7.16 9.13 -17.97
N ILE A 339 -6.57 8.88 -16.80
CA ILE A 339 -5.16 9.17 -16.56
C ILE A 339 -4.26 8.37 -17.51
N ASP A 340 -3.13 8.97 -17.87
CA ASP A 340 -2.19 8.40 -18.82
C ASP A 340 -1.27 7.37 -18.12
N ASN A 341 -0.94 7.61 -16.85
CA ASN A 341 -0.18 6.70 -15.99
C ASN A 341 -0.68 6.78 -14.54
N PHE A 342 -1.05 5.64 -13.95
CA PHE A 342 -1.59 5.60 -12.58
C PHE A 342 -0.63 6.17 -11.54
N PHE A 343 0.65 5.80 -11.59
CA PHE A 343 1.61 6.24 -10.59
C PHE A 343 1.86 7.76 -10.68
N ALA A 344 2.12 8.27 -11.87
CA ALA A 344 2.44 9.68 -12.08
C ALA A 344 1.25 10.63 -11.87
N GLU A 345 0.02 10.18 -12.12
CA GLU A 345 -1.15 11.06 -12.15
C GLU A 345 -2.23 10.76 -11.11
N SER A 346 -2.21 9.57 -10.48
CA SER A 346 -3.09 9.23 -9.37
C SER A 346 -2.29 9.06 -8.08
N GLU A 347 -1.22 8.28 -8.09
CA GLU A 347 -0.45 8.01 -6.87
C GLU A 347 0.31 9.26 -6.39
N GLN A 348 0.97 9.97 -7.31
CA GLN A 348 1.69 11.21 -7.01
C GLN A 348 0.82 12.47 -6.91
N LEU A 349 -0.49 12.34 -7.13
CA LEU A 349 -1.43 13.46 -7.03
C LEU A 349 -1.57 13.93 -5.57
N ALA A 350 -1.51 15.24 -5.37
CA ALA A 350 -1.55 15.89 -4.08
C ALA A 350 -2.66 16.93 -4.05
N PHE A 351 -3.58 16.79 -3.08
CA PHE A 351 -4.63 17.77 -2.82
C PHE A 351 -4.38 18.40 -1.46
N ASN A 352 -4.57 19.71 -1.29
CA ASN A 352 -4.50 20.33 0.02
C ASN A 352 -5.60 21.39 0.16
N PRO A 353 -6.51 21.29 1.17
CA PRO A 353 -7.51 22.34 1.41
C PRO A 353 -6.91 23.73 1.71
N GLY A 354 -5.61 23.81 2.04
CA GLY A 354 -4.81 25.02 2.12
C GLY A 354 -4.56 25.72 0.77
N LEU A 355 -4.70 25.03 -0.36
CA LEU A 355 -4.56 25.66 -1.68
C LEU A 355 -5.87 26.33 -2.07
N VAL A 356 -5.95 27.62 -1.75
CA VAL A 356 -7.08 28.51 -2.07
C VAL A 356 -6.68 29.56 -3.11
N VAL A 357 -7.68 30.20 -3.70
CA VAL A 357 -7.54 31.27 -4.71
C VAL A 357 -8.29 32.52 -4.22
N PRO A 358 -7.94 33.73 -4.68
CA PRO A 358 -8.63 34.94 -4.28
C PRO A 358 -10.16 34.81 -4.36
N GLY A 359 -10.86 35.29 -3.32
CA GLY A 359 -12.32 35.17 -3.21
C GLY A 359 -12.83 33.88 -2.58
N ILE A 360 -11.95 32.91 -2.29
CA ILE A 360 -12.23 31.72 -1.48
C ILE A 360 -11.17 31.61 -0.38
N TYR A 361 -11.59 31.48 0.86
CA TYR A 361 -10.69 31.41 2.02
C TYR A 361 -11.17 30.39 3.05
N TYR A 362 -10.34 30.17 4.07
CA TYR A 362 -10.64 29.28 5.19
C TYR A 362 -11.67 29.90 6.13
N SER A 363 -12.51 29.05 6.73
CA SER A 363 -13.30 29.42 7.90
C SER A 363 -12.57 29.04 9.19
N ASP A 364 -13.13 29.42 10.35
CA ASP A 364 -12.60 29.04 11.67
C ASP A 364 -13.02 27.62 12.13
N ASP A 365 -13.50 26.76 11.21
CA ASP A 365 -13.74 25.34 11.46
C ASP A 365 -12.43 24.66 11.94
N LYS A 366 -12.42 24.17 13.19
CA LYS A 366 -11.22 23.60 13.83
C LYS A 366 -10.68 22.38 13.09
N MET A 367 -11.56 21.58 12.48
CA MET A 367 -11.15 20.44 11.66
C MET A 367 -10.48 20.93 10.37
N LEU A 368 -11.05 21.93 9.70
CA LEU A 368 -10.45 22.51 8.49
C LEU A 368 -9.07 23.10 8.76
N GLN A 369 -8.90 23.83 9.87
CA GLN A 369 -7.64 24.47 10.24
C GLN A 369 -6.49 23.45 10.38
N GLY A 370 -6.71 22.32 11.06
CA GLY A 370 -5.69 21.27 11.15
C GLY A 370 -5.37 20.59 9.81
N ARG A 371 -6.38 20.43 8.94
CA ARG A 371 -6.19 19.84 7.60
C ARG A 371 -5.28 20.70 6.71
N ILE A 372 -5.37 22.03 6.78
CA ILE A 372 -4.54 22.94 5.98
C ILE A 372 -3.04 22.65 6.16
N PHE A 373 -2.62 22.37 7.39
CA PHE A 373 -1.26 21.97 7.73
C PHE A 373 -0.95 20.53 7.29
N ALA A 374 -1.75 19.56 7.76
CA ALA A 374 -1.44 18.13 7.65
C ALA A 374 -1.24 17.67 6.19
N TYR A 375 -2.07 18.15 5.26
CA TYR A 375 -1.92 17.74 3.85
C TYR A 375 -0.59 18.21 3.24
N SER A 376 -0.16 19.45 3.49
CA SER A 376 1.14 19.94 3.02
C SER A 376 2.29 19.15 3.62
N ASP A 377 2.23 18.83 4.92
CA ASP A 377 3.30 18.14 5.61
C ASP A 377 3.46 16.68 5.14
N THR A 378 2.37 15.91 5.14
CA THR A 378 2.35 14.53 4.65
C THR A 378 2.80 14.42 3.18
N GLN A 379 2.51 15.43 2.35
CA GLN A 379 2.92 15.46 0.94
C GLN A 379 4.42 15.66 0.78
N ARG A 380 5.04 16.53 1.59
CA ARG A 380 6.50 16.71 1.59
C ARG A 380 7.22 15.43 1.99
N HIS A 381 6.68 14.68 2.95
CA HIS A 381 7.22 13.37 3.32
C HIS A 381 7.04 12.35 2.19
N ARG A 382 5.81 12.22 1.66
CA ARG A 382 5.45 11.16 0.71
C ARG A 382 6.04 11.34 -0.69
N LEU A 383 6.11 12.58 -1.16
CA LEU A 383 6.46 12.93 -2.55
C LEU A 383 7.75 13.76 -2.67
N GLY A 384 8.34 14.14 -1.54
CA GLY A 384 9.49 15.04 -1.49
C GLY A 384 9.10 16.53 -1.42
N PRO A 385 10.06 17.40 -1.07
CA PRO A 385 9.80 18.83 -0.84
C PRO A 385 9.32 19.58 -2.09
N ASN A 386 9.70 19.10 -3.28
CA ASN A 386 9.36 19.69 -4.57
C ASN A 386 8.12 19.08 -5.24
N TYR A 387 7.23 18.42 -4.50
CA TYR A 387 6.07 17.70 -5.05
C TYR A 387 5.12 18.57 -5.91
N LEU A 388 5.09 19.89 -5.68
CA LEU A 388 4.31 20.84 -6.50
C LEU A 388 4.91 21.07 -7.90
N GLN A 389 6.15 20.66 -8.15
CA GLN A 389 6.73 20.68 -9.49
C GLN A 389 6.21 19.52 -10.36
N LEU A 390 5.74 18.42 -9.75
CA LEU A 390 5.24 17.24 -10.47
C LEU A 390 4.11 17.65 -11.42
N PRO A 391 4.06 17.15 -12.68
CA PRO A 391 3.15 17.67 -13.71
C PRO A 391 1.68 17.70 -13.31
N VAL A 392 1.22 16.73 -12.51
CA VAL A 392 -0.16 16.65 -12.04
C VAL A 392 -0.47 17.60 -10.88
N ASN A 393 0.53 18.08 -10.15
CA ASN A 393 0.37 19.00 -9.02
C ASN A 393 0.66 20.45 -9.40
N ALA A 394 1.48 20.65 -10.44
CA ALA A 394 1.93 21.96 -10.87
C ALA A 394 0.76 22.84 -11.36
N PRO A 395 0.71 24.12 -10.92
CA PRO A 395 -0.29 25.05 -11.41
C PRO A 395 -0.15 25.24 -12.93
N LYS A 396 -1.28 25.53 -13.60
CA LYS A 396 -1.32 25.81 -15.05
C LYS A 396 -1.29 27.32 -15.35
N CYS A 397 -0.94 28.12 -14.36
CA CYS A 397 -0.71 29.55 -14.46
C CYS A 397 0.77 29.87 -14.26
N ALA A 398 1.17 31.10 -14.60
CA ALA A 398 2.48 31.62 -14.25
C ALA A 398 2.63 31.64 -12.71
N HIS A 399 3.82 31.32 -12.23
CA HIS A 399 4.17 31.40 -10.81
C HIS A 399 5.63 31.83 -10.69
N HIS A 400 5.92 32.64 -9.68
CA HIS A 400 7.27 33.12 -9.38
C HIS A 400 7.41 33.29 -7.86
N ASN A 401 8.45 32.72 -7.27
CA ASN A 401 8.69 32.67 -5.83
C ASN A 401 10.18 32.47 -5.54
N ASN A 402 10.57 32.53 -4.27
CA ASN A 402 11.96 32.42 -3.83
C ASN A 402 12.29 31.05 -3.21
N HIS A 403 11.61 29.98 -3.64
CA HIS A 403 11.95 28.62 -3.21
C HIS A 403 13.02 28.04 -4.13
N TYR A 404 14.15 27.61 -3.56
CA TYR A 404 15.29 27.01 -4.25
C TYR A 404 15.59 25.61 -3.70
N ASP A 405 16.40 24.86 -4.44
CA ASP A 405 16.91 23.54 -4.05
C ASP A 405 15.83 22.49 -3.76
N GLY A 406 16.02 21.69 -2.70
CA GLY A 406 15.20 20.53 -2.37
C GLY A 406 15.50 19.32 -3.27
N SER A 407 15.28 18.12 -2.72
CA SER A 407 15.47 16.87 -3.47
C SER A 407 14.65 16.86 -4.76
N MET A 408 15.25 16.36 -5.83
CA MET A 408 14.65 16.26 -7.17
C MET A 408 14.08 17.59 -7.69
N ASN A 409 14.79 18.70 -7.47
CA ASN A 409 14.48 19.94 -8.17
C ASN A 409 14.83 19.80 -9.66
N PHE A 410 13.82 19.86 -10.53
CA PHE A 410 13.99 19.78 -11.98
C PHE A 410 13.55 21.06 -12.69
N MET A 411 13.26 22.12 -11.92
CA MET A 411 13.06 23.46 -12.46
C MET A 411 14.43 24.11 -12.64
N HIS A 412 14.80 24.38 -13.89
CA HIS A 412 15.97 25.20 -14.19
C HIS A 412 15.65 26.65 -13.86
N ARG A 413 16.28 27.15 -12.79
CA ARG A 413 16.26 28.55 -12.35
C ARG A 413 17.66 29.10 -12.52
N ASP A 414 17.80 30.14 -13.33
CA ASP A 414 19.06 30.83 -13.61
C ASP A 414 19.09 32.24 -13.00
N GLU A 415 18.08 32.58 -12.19
CA GLU A 415 17.98 33.86 -11.52
C GLU A 415 19.08 34.02 -10.45
N GLU A 416 19.76 35.18 -10.43
CA GLU A 416 20.76 35.53 -9.39
C GLU A 416 20.13 36.04 -8.09
N VAL A 417 18.83 36.33 -8.10
CA VAL A 417 18.09 36.91 -6.96
C VAL A 417 17.09 35.89 -6.44
N ASP A 418 17.34 35.38 -5.23
CA ASP A 418 16.52 34.42 -4.50
C ASP A 418 15.88 35.01 -3.24
N TYR A 419 15.83 36.33 -3.12
CA TYR A 419 15.30 37.06 -1.98
C TYR A 419 14.42 38.23 -2.42
N PHE A 420 13.51 38.67 -1.55
CA PHE A 420 12.61 39.80 -1.80
C PHE A 420 12.45 40.64 -0.51
N PRO A 421 12.47 41.98 -0.57
CA PRO A 421 12.59 42.80 -1.78
C PRO A 421 14.03 42.88 -2.32
N SER A 422 14.18 43.09 -3.63
CA SER A 422 15.46 43.31 -4.31
C SER A 422 15.37 44.50 -5.26
N ARG A 423 16.50 45.18 -5.49
CA ARG A 423 16.63 46.24 -6.51
C ARG A 423 17.09 45.70 -7.88
N TYR A 424 17.58 44.47 -7.90
CA TYR A 424 18.12 43.81 -9.09
C TYR A 424 17.09 42.94 -9.79
N ASP A 425 16.02 42.58 -9.07
CA ASP A 425 14.85 41.91 -9.61
C ASP A 425 13.66 42.87 -9.65
N ARG A 426 12.87 42.81 -10.74
CA ARG A 426 11.71 43.68 -10.98
C ARG A 426 10.40 43.11 -10.44
N VAL A 427 10.45 41.95 -9.79
CA VAL A 427 9.28 41.32 -9.17
C VAL A 427 8.67 42.26 -8.13
N GLN A 428 7.34 42.33 -8.12
CA GLN A 428 6.56 43.20 -7.25
C GLN A 428 5.47 42.38 -6.53
N HIS A 429 4.96 42.92 -5.43
CA HIS A 429 3.77 42.36 -4.79
C HIS A 429 2.58 42.35 -5.77
N ALA A 430 1.77 41.31 -5.72
CA ALA A 430 0.52 41.22 -6.48
C ALA A 430 -0.49 42.28 -6.01
N GLN A 431 -1.50 42.56 -6.84
CA GLN A 431 -2.64 43.40 -6.45
C GLN A 431 -3.31 42.82 -5.20
N GLN A 432 -3.69 43.70 -4.27
CA GLN A 432 -4.37 43.29 -3.07
C GLN A 432 -5.82 42.89 -3.39
N TYR A 433 -6.21 41.68 -3.01
CA TYR A 433 -7.59 41.21 -3.07
C TYR A 433 -8.29 41.44 -1.73
N PRO A 434 -9.63 41.53 -1.70
CA PRO A 434 -10.37 41.50 -0.45
C PRO A 434 -10.02 40.24 0.37
N ILE A 435 -9.75 40.46 1.64
CA ILE A 435 -9.50 39.42 2.65
C ILE A 435 -10.45 39.65 3.82
N ASN A 436 -10.74 38.59 4.57
CA ASN A 436 -11.53 38.71 5.78
C ASN A 436 -10.76 39.56 6.82
N ARG A 437 -11.40 40.62 7.33
CA ARG A 437 -10.82 41.55 8.33
C ARG A 437 -11.53 41.49 9.68
N VAL A 438 -12.25 40.41 9.98
CA VAL A 438 -12.93 40.24 11.27
C VAL A 438 -11.95 40.39 12.43
N ARG A 439 -12.27 41.29 13.36
CA ARG A 439 -11.49 41.49 14.59
C ARG A 439 -11.88 40.44 15.61
N LEU A 440 -10.97 39.54 15.93
CA LEU A 440 -11.17 38.54 16.97
C LEU A 440 -10.76 39.11 18.33
N THR A 441 -11.67 39.06 19.32
CA THR A 441 -11.41 39.46 20.70
C THR A 441 -11.90 38.37 21.64
N ALA A 442 -10.98 37.60 22.23
CA ALA A 442 -11.30 36.49 23.13
C ALA A 442 -10.08 36.13 24.01
N THR A 443 -10.29 35.25 25.00
CA THR A 443 -9.22 34.63 25.80
C THR A 443 -8.61 33.43 25.05
N ARG A 444 -7.29 33.26 25.12
CA ARG A 444 -6.59 32.09 24.55
C ARG A 444 -6.83 30.84 25.41
N GLU A 445 -7.54 29.84 24.89
CA GLU A 445 -8.01 28.68 25.65
C GLU A 445 -8.03 27.39 24.80
N ARG A 446 -8.13 26.22 25.44
CA ARG A 446 -8.49 24.93 24.80
C ARG A 446 -9.88 24.52 25.25
N THR A 447 -10.88 24.73 24.41
CA THR A 447 -12.30 24.51 24.75
C THR A 447 -13.10 23.91 23.60
N VAL A 448 -14.15 23.18 23.96
CA VAL A 448 -15.20 22.72 23.05
C VAL A 448 -16.08 23.91 22.64
N ILE A 449 -16.65 23.86 21.43
CA ILE A 449 -17.60 24.87 20.94
C ILE A 449 -18.88 24.87 21.81
N PRO A 450 -19.56 26.01 21.96
CA PRO A 450 -20.74 26.10 22.85
C PRO A 450 -22.01 25.43 22.29
N LYS A 451 -22.20 25.42 20.96
CA LYS A 451 -23.41 24.91 20.28
C LYS A 451 -23.20 23.51 19.69
N CYS A 452 -22.76 22.55 20.51
CA CYS A 452 -22.45 21.17 20.06
C CYS A 452 -23.63 20.43 19.44
N ASN A 453 -24.83 20.51 20.04
CA ASN A 453 -26.08 19.91 19.55
C ASN A 453 -25.97 18.46 18.98
N ASP A 454 -25.26 17.58 19.69
CA ASP A 454 -24.80 16.27 19.16
C ASP A 454 -25.93 15.29 18.78
N PHE A 455 -27.14 15.48 19.32
CA PHE A 455 -28.20 14.47 19.27
C PHE A 455 -29.36 14.79 18.30
N LYS A 456 -29.57 16.06 17.94
CA LYS A 456 -30.76 16.48 17.18
C LYS A 456 -30.75 15.95 15.74
N GLN A 457 -29.73 16.30 14.96
CA GLN A 457 -29.60 15.89 13.55
C GLN A 457 -29.58 14.36 13.34
N PRO A 458 -28.83 13.54 14.11
CA PRO A 458 -28.88 12.09 13.95
C PRO A 458 -30.29 11.53 14.18
N GLY A 459 -31.03 12.07 15.15
CA GLY A 459 -32.41 11.69 15.41
C GLY A 459 -33.35 12.05 14.26
N GLU A 460 -33.25 13.27 13.74
CA GLU A 460 -34.04 13.73 12.57
C GLU A 460 -33.76 12.86 11.34
N ARG A 461 -32.50 12.53 11.09
CA ARG A 461 -32.10 11.68 9.97
C ARG A 461 -32.65 10.26 10.12
N TYR A 462 -32.56 9.64 11.30
CA TYR A 462 -33.16 8.31 11.52
C TYR A 462 -34.69 8.32 11.27
N ARG A 463 -35.39 9.36 11.74
CA ARG A 463 -36.84 9.51 11.53
C ARG A 463 -37.22 9.72 10.06
N SER A 464 -36.33 10.27 9.23
CA SER A 464 -36.55 10.49 7.80
C SER A 464 -36.51 9.19 6.96
N TRP A 465 -35.97 8.10 7.50
CA TRP A 465 -35.79 6.86 6.75
C TRP A 465 -37.07 6.03 6.67
N ALA A 466 -37.20 5.29 5.56
CA ALA A 466 -38.21 4.24 5.44
C ALA A 466 -37.96 3.12 6.50
N PRO A 467 -39.02 2.41 6.94
CA PRO A 467 -38.90 1.42 8.02
C PRO A 467 -37.88 0.30 7.77
N ASP A 468 -37.73 -0.15 6.53
CA ASP A 468 -36.75 -1.19 6.14
C ASP A 468 -35.30 -0.68 6.25
N ARG A 469 -35.07 0.59 5.94
CA ARG A 469 -33.76 1.25 6.09
C ARG A 469 -33.41 1.49 7.56
N GLN A 470 -34.39 1.89 8.38
CA GLN A 470 -34.24 1.94 9.84
C GLN A 470 -33.84 0.58 10.41
N GLU A 471 -34.49 -0.48 9.94
CA GLU A 471 -34.24 -1.85 10.39
C GLU A 471 -32.80 -2.31 10.07
N ARG A 472 -32.31 -2.06 8.85
CA ARG A 472 -30.92 -2.36 8.46
C ARG A 472 -29.91 -1.63 9.35
N PHE A 473 -30.14 -0.35 9.62
CA PHE A 473 -29.29 0.44 10.52
C PHE A 473 -29.23 -0.17 11.93
N ILE A 474 -30.38 -0.53 12.51
CA ILE A 474 -30.45 -1.15 13.85
C ILE A 474 -29.71 -2.49 13.86
N CYS A 475 -29.89 -3.34 12.84
CA CYS A 475 -29.17 -4.60 12.73
C CYS A 475 -27.65 -4.43 12.69
N ARG A 476 -27.15 -3.42 11.95
CA ARG A 476 -25.71 -3.09 11.89
C ARG A 476 -25.18 -2.62 13.25
N MET A 477 -25.89 -1.71 13.91
CA MET A 477 -25.53 -1.24 15.26
C MET A 477 -25.52 -2.39 16.29
N VAL A 478 -26.55 -3.24 16.29
CA VAL A 478 -26.64 -4.41 17.18
C VAL A 478 -25.50 -5.38 16.92
N LYS A 479 -25.16 -5.63 15.65
CA LYS A 479 -24.01 -6.49 15.28
C LYS A 479 -22.71 -5.96 15.88
N MET A 480 -22.41 -4.67 15.71
CA MET A 480 -21.18 -4.06 16.26
C MET A 480 -21.16 -4.16 17.79
N LEU A 481 -22.27 -3.82 18.46
CA LEU A 481 -22.37 -3.85 19.93
C LEU A 481 -22.38 -5.27 20.52
N SER A 482 -22.60 -6.29 19.69
CA SER A 482 -22.56 -7.70 20.09
C SER A 482 -21.15 -8.29 20.15
N ASP A 483 -20.10 -7.55 19.73
CA ASP A 483 -18.72 -8.03 19.85
C ASP A 483 -18.42 -8.37 21.34
N PRO A 484 -17.84 -9.55 21.63
CA PRO A 484 -17.53 -9.97 23.00
C PRO A 484 -16.63 -9.00 23.79
N ARG A 485 -15.84 -8.17 23.10
CA ARG A 485 -14.96 -7.17 23.71
C ARG A 485 -15.67 -5.87 24.05
N VAL A 486 -16.87 -5.63 23.53
CA VAL A 486 -17.70 -4.47 23.91
C VAL A 486 -18.32 -4.75 25.28
N THR A 487 -17.87 -4.00 26.28
CA THR A 487 -18.31 -4.16 27.68
C THR A 487 -19.77 -3.74 27.86
N HIS A 488 -20.38 -4.16 28.96
CA HIS A 488 -21.72 -3.69 29.33
C HIS A 488 -21.79 -2.16 29.42
N GLU A 489 -20.76 -1.53 30.00
CA GLU A 489 -20.63 -0.08 30.09
C GLU A 489 -20.65 0.59 28.72
N LEU A 490 -19.83 0.12 27.77
CA LEU A 490 -19.83 0.65 26.41
C LEU A 490 -21.19 0.50 25.72
N ARG A 491 -21.86 -0.67 25.88
CA ARG A 491 -23.23 -0.85 25.35
C ARG A 491 -24.20 0.17 25.95
N SER A 492 -24.14 0.40 27.25
CA SER A 492 -25.00 1.37 27.94
C SER A 492 -24.76 2.81 27.45
N ILE A 493 -23.51 3.21 27.23
CA ILE A 493 -23.18 4.54 26.68
C ILE A 493 -23.82 4.72 25.29
N TRP A 494 -23.61 3.77 24.39
CA TRP A 494 -24.17 3.84 23.03
C TRP A 494 -25.69 3.82 23.01
N ILE A 495 -26.34 3.00 23.84
CA ILE A 495 -27.81 2.99 23.97
C ILE A 495 -28.30 4.33 24.50
N SER A 496 -27.60 4.94 25.47
CA SER A 496 -27.93 6.26 26.01
C SER A 496 -27.84 7.34 24.93
N TYR A 497 -26.77 7.34 24.13
CA TYR A 497 -26.58 8.28 23.02
C TYR A 497 -27.71 8.16 21.98
N TRP A 498 -28.03 6.94 21.55
CA TRP A 498 -29.13 6.74 20.60
C TRP A 498 -30.49 7.09 21.19
N SER A 499 -30.72 6.89 22.49
CA SER A 499 -31.96 7.28 23.16
C SER A 499 -32.13 8.80 23.24
N GLN A 500 -31.03 9.55 23.39
CA GLN A 500 -31.03 11.01 23.36
C GLN A 500 -31.31 11.55 21.94
N ALA A 501 -30.83 10.86 20.91
CA ALA A 501 -31.13 11.21 19.51
C ALA A 501 -32.57 10.86 19.11
N ASP A 502 -33.02 9.64 19.43
CA ASP A 502 -34.39 9.17 19.23
C ASP A 502 -34.73 8.04 20.23
N GLN A 503 -35.73 8.27 21.09
CA GLN A 503 -36.10 7.32 22.14
C GLN A 503 -36.47 5.94 21.60
N SER A 504 -37.14 5.87 20.44
CA SER A 504 -37.55 4.60 19.84
C SER A 504 -36.36 3.80 19.32
N LEU A 505 -35.35 4.48 18.77
CA LEU A 505 -34.12 3.86 18.29
C LEU A 505 -33.34 3.20 19.43
N GLY A 506 -33.11 3.97 20.52
CA GLY A 506 -32.43 3.46 21.71
C GLY A 506 -33.13 2.24 22.31
N GLN A 507 -34.46 2.28 22.42
CA GLN A 507 -35.25 1.16 22.93
C GLN A 507 -35.18 -0.10 22.05
N LYS A 508 -35.23 0.05 20.72
CA LYS A 508 -35.12 -1.08 19.78
C LYS A 508 -33.75 -1.74 19.85
N ILE A 509 -32.67 -0.95 19.96
CA ILE A 509 -31.30 -1.48 20.13
C ILE A 509 -31.17 -2.20 21.47
N ALA A 510 -31.62 -1.56 22.57
CA ALA A 510 -31.54 -2.14 23.92
C ALA A 510 -32.28 -3.47 24.03
N SER A 511 -33.48 -3.55 23.44
CA SER A 511 -34.31 -4.76 23.43
C SER A 511 -33.62 -5.92 22.71
N ARG A 512 -32.92 -5.67 21.59
CA ARG A 512 -32.21 -6.72 20.84
C ARG A 512 -30.93 -7.21 21.51
N LEU A 513 -30.31 -6.36 22.33
CA LEU A 513 -29.11 -6.68 23.10
C LEU A 513 -29.42 -7.23 24.50
N ASN A 514 -30.70 -7.31 24.90
CA ASN A 514 -31.16 -7.68 26.25
C ASN A 514 -30.52 -6.81 27.37
N VAL A 515 -30.44 -5.49 27.17
CA VAL A 515 -29.88 -4.54 28.15
C VAL A 515 -31.01 -3.76 28.83
N ASN A 516 -31.09 -3.79 30.16
CA ASN A 516 -32.07 -3.02 30.94
C ASN A 516 -31.67 -1.53 31.05
N MET A 517 -32.57 -0.60 30.71
CA MET A 517 -32.31 0.84 30.84
C MET A 517 -32.44 1.28 32.31
N ILE A 518 -31.34 1.69 32.93
CA ILE A 518 -31.33 2.33 34.27
C ILE A 518 -30.76 3.74 34.11
N ASN A 519 -31.44 4.74 34.69
CA ASN A 519 -31.02 6.14 34.75
C ASN A 519 -29.74 6.32 35.57
N TRP A 520 -28.73 7.00 35.02
CA TRP A 520 -27.56 7.43 35.80
C TRP A 520 -27.09 8.83 35.43
N SER A 521 -26.88 9.64 36.47
CA SER A 521 -26.34 11.00 36.47
C SER A 521 -24.89 11.03 36.99
N LYS A 522 -24.05 11.83 36.30
CA LYS A 522 -22.76 12.47 36.66
C LYS A 522 -22.10 12.17 38.03
N GLU A 523 -20.82 11.76 38.04
CA GLU A 523 -19.61 12.56 38.42
C GLU A 523 -18.31 11.69 38.57
N MET A 524 -17.16 12.30 38.28
CA MET A 524 -15.77 11.78 38.42
C MET A 524 -15.00 12.53 39.52
N PHE A 525 -14.03 11.89 40.24
CA PHE A 525 -12.58 12.21 40.30
C PHE A 525 -11.80 11.65 41.55
N SER A 526 -10.54 11.19 41.31
CA SER A 526 -9.26 11.45 42.07
C SER A 526 -8.45 10.34 42.85
N ILE A 527 -7.24 9.99 42.30
CA ILE A 527 -5.81 9.83 42.80
C ILE A 527 -5.49 9.00 44.12
N TYR A 528 -4.51 8.06 44.25
CA TYR A 528 -3.00 8.13 44.29
C TYR A 528 -2.24 6.75 44.32
N CYS A 529 -0.96 6.81 43.85
CA CYS A 529 0.19 5.86 43.59
C CYS A 529 0.67 4.83 44.68
N PRO A 530 1.71 3.94 44.49
CA PRO A 530 2.88 3.95 43.53
C PRO A 530 3.46 2.62 42.91
N SER A 531 4.31 2.81 41.86
CA SER A 531 5.46 2.01 41.31
C SER A 531 5.21 0.73 40.48
N SER A 532 5.93 0.32 39.42
CA SER A 532 7.11 0.77 38.61
C SER A 532 7.05 0.02 37.24
N ALA A 533 6.93 0.65 36.07
CA ALA A 533 8.07 0.95 35.18
C ALA A 533 7.58 1.79 33.97
N ARG A 534 7.57 3.11 34.17
CA ARG A 534 7.49 4.27 33.25
C ARG A 534 6.60 4.18 31.99
N ASN A 535 5.28 4.26 32.18
CA ASN A 535 4.40 5.05 31.32
C ASN A 535 3.74 6.14 32.19
N ALA A 536 3.59 7.36 31.69
CA ALA A 536 2.89 8.41 32.42
C ALA A 536 1.40 8.03 32.58
N PRO A 537 0.75 8.27 33.75
CA PRO A 537 -0.67 7.96 33.96
C PRO A 537 -1.62 8.96 33.27
N PHE A 538 -1.04 9.96 32.61
CA PHE A 538 -1.70 10.96 31.80
C PHE A 538 -0.90 11.08 30.50
N LEU A 539 -1.55 11.53 29.44
CA LEU A 539 -0.90 11.74 28.16
C LEU A 539 0.27 12.73 28.32
N THR A 540 1.35 12.50 27.59
CA THR A 540 2.52 13.38 27.56
C THR A 540 2.92 13.64 26.12
N THR A 541 3.59 14.76 25.87
CA THR A 541 4.32 15.00 24.61
C THR A 541 5.47 13.98 24.46
N ASN A 542 6.04 13.85 23.27
CA ASN A 542 7.22 13.01 23.04
C ASN A 542 8.44 13.40 23.92
N ALA A 543 8.47 14.65 24.38
CA ALA A 543 9.48 15.15 25.32
C ALA A 543 9.13 14.89 26.81
N GLY A 544 8.01 14.22 27.08
CA GLY A 544 7.55 13.83 28.43
C GLY A 544 6.71 14.87 29.18
N ALA A 545 6.40 16.03 28.57
CA ALA A 545 5.57 17.05 29.22
C ALA A 545 4.08 16.63 29.29
N PRO A 546 3.36 16.77 30.42
CA PRO A 546 1.95 16.40 30.56
C PRO A 546 1.01 17.15 29.58
N ILE A 547 0.02 16.44 29.03
CA ILE A 547 -1.03 16.99 28.17
C ILE A 547 -2.34 17.00 28.96
N TYR A 548 -2.81 18.19 29.35
CA TYR A 548 -4.04 18.36 30.14
C TYR A 548 -5.32 18.25 29.30
N ASN A 549 -5.25 18.56 28.01
CA ASN A 549 -6.33 18.44 27.04
C ASN A 549 -5.75 17.96 25.71
N ASN A 550 -6.10 16.72 25.32
CA ASN A 550 -5.72 16.06 24.06
C ASN A 550 -6.87 16.04 23.03
N ASN A 551 -8.04 16.56 23.38
CA ASN A 551 -9.25 16.47 22.55
C ASN A 551 -9.56 17.80 21.86
N SER A 552 -8.80 18.87 22.15
CA SER A 552 -9.01 20.19 21.56
C SER A 552 -7.69 20.87 21.22
N SER A 553 -7.66 21.47 20.03
CA SER A 553 -6.59 22.38 19.60
C SER A 553 -6.62 23.71 20.36
N LEU A 554 -5.45 24.36 20.50
CA LEU A 554 -5.31 25.71 21.06
C LEU A 554 -5.75 26.77 20.04
N THR A 555 -6.74 27.59 20.42
CA THR A 555 -7.36 28.60 19.53
C THR A 555 -7.47 29.98 20.20
N VAL A 556 -7.73 31.02 19.39
CA VAL A 556 -8.14 32.35 19.91
C VAL A 556 -9.64 32.32 20.27
N GLY A 557 -9.95 31.94 21.51
CA GLY A 557 -11.33 31.72 21.96
C GLY A 557 -11.99 30.48 21.32
N PRO A 558 -13.26 30.18 21.66
CA PRO A 558 -13.93 28.96 21.20
C PRO A 558 -14.11 28.85 19.68
N ARG A 559 -14.14 29.98 18.95
CA ARG A 559 -14.47 30.08 17.53
C ARG A 559 -13.41 30.82 16.68
N GLY A 560 -12.23 31.06 17.23
CA GLY A 560 -11.13 31.68 16.47
C GLY A 560 -10.13 30.66 15.92
N PRO A 561 -9.11 31.12 15.16
CA PRO A 561 -8.18 30.26 14.46
C PRO A 561 -7.27 29.47 15.41
N VAL A 562 -6.83 28.30 14.93
CA VAL A 562 -5.84 27.44 15.61
C VAL A 562 -4.47 28.10 15.56
N LEU A 563 -3.74 28.03 16.68
CA LEU A 563 -2.43 28.65 16.80
C LEU A 563 -1.30 27.65 16.47
N LEU A 564 -0.37 28.04 15.60
CA LEU A 564 0.80 27.22 15.25
C LEU A 564 1.72 26.93 16.46
N GLU A 565 1.61 27.71 17.55
CA GLU A 565 2.33 27.45 18.81
C GLU A 565 1.78 26.24 19.60
N ASP A 566 0.70 25.59 19.14
CA ASP A 566 0.18 24.37 19.76
C ASP A 566 1.07 23.15 19.46
N TYR A 567 2.22 23.10 20.12
CA TYR A 567 3.25 22.09 19.91
C TYR A 567 2.72 20.64 19.93
N PRO A 568 1.85 20.22 20.88
CA PRO A 568 1.25 18.89 20.86
C PRO A 568 0.44 18.57 19.59
N LEU A 569 -0.32 19.53 19.04
CA LEU A 569 -1.06 19.36 17.79
C LEU A 569 -0.11 19.11 16.62
N VAL A 570 0.90 19.99 16.48
CA VAL A 570 1.89 19.92 15.39
C VAL A 570 2.65 18.60 15.44
N GLU A 571 3.15 18.21 16.62
CA GLU A 571 3.88 16.95 16.79
C GLU A 571 3.01 15.72 16.51
N LYS A 572 1.75 15.72 16.96
CA LYS A 572 0.85 14.59 16.76
C LYS A 572 0.53 14.38 15.29
N LEU A 573 0.21 15.46 14.56
CA LEU A 573 -0.02 15.41 13.12
C LEU A 573 1.26 15.01 12.36
N ALA A 574 2.41 15.60 12.70
CA ALA A 574 3.68 15.31 12.04
C ALA A 574 4.14 13.86 12.24
N ASN A 575 3.95 13.30 13.44
CA ASN A 575 4.27 11.90 13.70
C ASN A 575 3.33 10.97 12.91
N PHE A 576 2.01 11.20 12.96
CA PHE A 576 1.04 10.43 12.20
C PHE A 576 1.37 10.38 10.70
N ASP A 577 1.73 11.53 10.12
CA ASP A 577 2.12 11.64 8.71
C ASP A 577 3.38 10.85 8.35
N ARG A 578 4.19 10.44 9.34
CA ARG A 578 5.45 9.71 9.20
C ARG A 578 5.42 8.30 9.82
N GLU A 579 4.26 7.83 10.29
CA GLU A 579 4.10 6.51 10.91
C GLU A 579 4.30 5.36 9.92
N ARG A 580 4.11 5.60 8.62
CA ARG A 580 4.28 4.58 7.57
C ARG A 580 5.67 4.61 6.96
N ILE A 581 6.28 3.44 6.93
CA ILE A 581 7.42 3.14 6.07
C ILE A 581 6.91 2.78 4.66
N PRO A 582 7.72 2.96 3.60
CA PRO A 582 7.37 2.50 2.25
C PRO A 582 6.87 1.05 2.26
N GLU A 583 5.80 0.77 1.53
CA GLU A 583 5.28 -0.61 1.42
C GLU A 583 6.33 -1.52 0.75
N ARG A 584 6.34 -2.81 1.10
CA ARG A 584 7.18 -3.79 0.41
C ARG A 584 6.74 -3.93 -1.05
N VAL A 585 7.71 -3.96 -1.96
CA VAL A 585 7.46 -4.19 -3.40
C VAL A 585 6.78 -5.54 -3.65
N VAL A 586 7.17 -6.58 -2.91
CA VAL A 586 6.56 -7.92 -2.90
C VAL A 586 6.41 -8.38 -1.45
N HIS A 587 5.51 -9.32 -1.18
CA HIS A 587 5.23 -9.80 0.17
C HIS A 587 4.70 -8.75 1.14
N ALA A 588 3.94 -7.77 0.64
CA ALA A 588 3.36 -6.69 1.44
C ALA A 588 2.38 -7.25 2.49
N ARG A 589 1.43 -8.10 2.07
CA ARG A 589 0.52 -8.82 2.98
C ARG A 589 1.23 -9.99 3.67
N GLY A 590 1.22 -10.03 5.00
CA GLY A 590 1.76 -11.17 5.75
C GLY A 590 1.63 -11.06 7.25
N ALA A 591 1.82 -12.18 7.95
CA ALA A 591 1.72 -12.32 9.39
C ALA A 591 2.97 -13.00 9.96
N SER A 592 3.31 -12.67 11.21
CA SER A 592 4.49 -13.19 11.89
C SER A 592 4.15 -13.84 13.23
N ALA A 593 4.92 -14.85 13.61
CA ALA A 593 4.83 -15.55 14.89
C ALA A 593 6.22 -15.96 15.40
N LYS A 594 6.35 -16.10 16.72
CA LYS A 594 7.59 -16.42 17.42
C LYS A 594 7.54 -17.87 17.94
N GLY A 595 8.71 -18.48 18.04
CA GLY A 595 8.82 -19.88 18.43
C GLY A 595 10.25 -20.34 18.67
N PHE A 596 10.45 -21.65 18.55
CA PHE A 596 11.78 -22.26 18.57
C PHE A 596 11.90 -23.36 17.51
N PHE A 597 13.13 -23.55 17.04
CA PHE A 597 13.56 -24.72 16.29
C PHE A 597 14.35 -25.66 17.20
N GLU A 598 14.11 -26.96 17.11
CA GLU A 598 14.79 -28.00 17.86
C GLU A 598 15.39 -29.04 16.89
N VAL A 599 16.69 -29.28 16.99
CA VAL A 599 17.37 -30.34 16.25
C VAL A 599 16.94 -31.70 16.81
N THR A 600 16.56 -32.63 15.95
CA THR A 600 16.14 -33.98 16.35
C THR A 600 17.06 -35.08 15.83
N HIS A 601 17.85 -34.79 14.79
CA HIS A 601 18.77 -35.74 14.15
C HIS A 601 20.17 -35.11 14.02
N ASP A 602 21.21 -35.92 14.18
CA ASP A 602 22.59 -35.46 14.05
C ASP A 602 22.98 -35.33 12.57
N ILE A 603 23.42 -34.12 12.18
CA ILE A 603 23.91 -33.79 10.85
C ILE A 603 25.28 -33.07 10.90
N SER A 604 26.01 -33.20 12.01
CA SER A 604 27.32 -32.58 12.24
C SER A 604 28.40 -33.02 11.24
N ASN A 605 28.18 -34.16 10.57
CA ASN A 605 29.01 -34.63 9.46
C ASN A 605 28.86 -33.79 8.18
N LEU A 606 27.78 -33.01 8.04
CA LEU A 606 27.46 -32.19 6.87
C LEU A 606 27.78 -30.70 7.07
N THR A 607 27.63 -30.18 8.29
CA THR A 607 27.78 -28.74 8.57
C THR A 607 28.42 -28.47 9.93
N ILE A 608 29.14 -27.35 10.02
CA ILE A 608 29.66 -26.79 11.28
C ILE A 608 28.75 -25.73 11.92
N ALA A 609 27.54 -25.52 11.38
CA ALA A 609 26.63 -24.52 11.91
C ALA A 609 26.23 -24.80 13.37
N ASP A 610 26.50 -23.85 14.27
CA ASP A 610 26.38 -24.08 15.72
C ASP A 610 24.97 -24.51 16.15
N PHE A 611 23.94 -23.96 15.52
CA PHE A 611 22.55 -24.27 15.85
C PHE A 611 22.10 -25.68 15.42
N LEU A 612 22.91 -26.37 14.61
CA LEU A 612 22.69 -27.74 14.09
C LEU A 612 23.65 -28.77 14.74
N ARG A 613 24.45 -28.38 15.73
CA ARG A 613 25.58 -29.17 16.26
C ARG A 613 25.22 -30.52 16.87
N ALA A 614 24.01 -30.68 17.42
CA ALA A 614 23.56 -31.91 18.08
C ALA A 614 22.04 -31.94 18.27
N PRO A 615 21.41 -33.14 18.33
CA PRO A 615 20.03 -33.28 18.78
C PRO A 615 19.76 -32.64 20.15
N GLY A 616 18.58 -32.03 20.31
CA GLY A 616 18.14 -31.33 21.52
C GLY A 616 18.51 -29.85 21.58
N VAL A 617 19.35 -29.34 20.66
CA VAL A 617 19.67 -27.91 20.58
C VAL A 617 18.42 -27.12 20.17
N LYS A 618 18.02 -26.17 21.03
CA LYS A 618 16.89 -25.27 20.79
C LYS A 618 17.36 -23.87 20.41
N THR A 619 16.83 -23.35 19.31
CA THR A 619 17.18 -22.04 18.74
C THR A 619 15.92 -21.19 18.63
N PRO A 620 15.87 -20.00 19.23
CA PRO A 620 14.73 -19.09 19.04
C PRO A 620 14.55 -18.73 17.57
N VAL A 621 13.28 -18.64 17.13
CA VAL A 621 12.95 -18.24 15.76
C VAL A 621 11.82 -17.21 15.72
N ILE A 622 11.83 -16.39 14.67
CA ILE A 622 10.64 -15.65 14.21
C ILE A 622 10.36 -16.04 12.77
N VAL A 623 9.09 -16.31 12.47
CA VAL A 623 8.63 -16.75 11.15
C VAL A 623 7.67 -15.72 10.60
N ARG A 624 7.77 -15.44 9.29
CA ARG A 624 6.79 -14.64 8.57
C ARG A 624 6.22 -15.41 7.39
N PHE A 625 4.90 -15.44 7.32
CA PHE A 625 4.12 -15.92 6.19
C PHE A 625 3.56 -14.74 5.40
N SER A 626 3.41 -14.87 4.08
CA SER A 626 2.93 -13.76 3.25
C SER A 626 2.35 -14.22 1.92
N THR A 627 1.49 -13.43 1.29
CA THR A 627 1.25 -13.54 -0.17
C THR A 627 2.44 -12.91 -0.92
N VAL A 628 2.57 -13.02 -2.24
CA VAL A 628 3.75 -12.51 -2.98
C VAL A 628 3.43 -11.21 -3.71
N ILE A 629 2.36 -11.19 -4.50
CA ILE A 629 2.13 -10.14 -5.51
C ILE A 629 1.25 -9.02 -4.99
N HIS A 630 0.28 -9.38 -4.17
CA HIS A 630 -0.79 -8.49 -3.78
C HIS A 630 -0.38 -7.54 -2.64
N GLU A 631 -1.01 -6.37 -2.61
CA GLU A 631 -0.70 -5.29 -1.67
C GLU A 631 -1.23 -5.62 -0.26
N ARG A 632 -0.81 -4.89 0.78
CA ARG A 632 -1.04 -5.22 2.19
C ARG A 632 -2.50 -5.47 2.58
N GLY A 633 -3.46 -4.86 1.89
CA GLY A 633 -4.91 -5.00 2.13
C GLY A 633 -5.60 -6.11 1.33
N SER A 634 -4.89 -6.88 0.51
CA SER A 634 -5.51 -7.88 -0.37
C SER A 634 -6.04 -9.11 0.38
N PRO A 635 -7.13 -9.76 -0.08
CA PRO A 635 -7.60 -11.01 0.50
C PRO A 635 -6.55 -12.13 0.48
N GLU A 636 -6.38 -12.81 1.61
CA GLU A 636 -5.46 -13.95 1.74
C GLU A 636 -5.93 -15.22 1.00
N THR A 637 -7.14 -15.18 0.43
CA THR A 637 -7.70 -16.23 -0.43
C THR A 637 -7.29 -16.09 -1.90
N LEU A 638 -6.62 -14.99 -2.30
CA LEU A 638 -6.15 -14.82 -3.67
C LEU A 638 -5.12 -15.89 -4.04
N ARG A 639 -5.27 -16.47 -5.24
CA ARG A 639 -4.37 -17.49 -5.80
C ARG A 639 -3.02 -16.87 -6.10
N ASP A 640 -2.04 -17.18 -5.26
CA ASP A 640 -0.72 -16.55 -5.22
C ASP A 640 0.21 -17.52 -4.45
N PRO A 641 1.52 -17.59 -4.70
CA PRO A 641 2.40 -18.33 -3.80
C PRO A 641 2.35 -17.72 -2.40
N ARG A 642 2.78 -18.48 -1.41
CA ARG A 642 2.93 -17.99 -0.03
C ARG A 642 4.42 -17.94 0.32
N GLY A 643 4.91 -16.76 0.68
CA GLY A 643 6.25 -16.61 1.25
C GLY A 643 6.30 -17.31 2.61
N PHE A 644 7.39 -18.05 2.85
CA PHE A 644 7.66 -18.80 4.07
C PHE A 644 9.10 -18.48 4.50
N ALA A 645 9.28 -17.52 5.40
CA ALA A 645 10.60 -17.06 5.83
C ALA A 645 10.83 -17.30 7.33
N VAL A 646 11.96 -17.93 7.68
CA VAL A 646 12.33 -18.28 9.06
C VAL A 646 13.66 -17.63 9.40
N LYS A 647 13.71 -16.87 10.50
CA LYS A 647 14.94 -16.27 11.04
C LYS A 647 15.33 -17.01 12.31
N PHE A 648 16.55 -17.54 12.33
CA PHE A 648 17.15 -18.24 13.45
C PHE A 648 18.08 -17.29 14.20
N TYR A 649 17.83 -17.11 15.50
CA TYR A 649 18.71 -16.33 16.37
C TYR A 649 19.75 -17.26 16.98
N THR A 650 20.89 -17.41 16.32
CA THR A 650 21.95 -18.34 16.73
C THR A 650 23.01 -17.66 17.61
N ASN A 651 23.90 -18.43 18.22
CA ASN A 651 25.04 -17.88 18.96
C ASN A 651 26.10 -17.23 18.04
N GLN A 652 26.04 -17.49 16.73
CA GLN A 652 26.98 -17.01 15.71
C GLN A 652 26.38 -15.89 14.84
N GLY A 653 25.27 -15.30 15.27
CA GLY A 653 24.52 -14.30 14.50
C GLY A 653 23.19 -14.86 14.00
N ASN A 654 22.57 -14.15 13.05
CA ASN A 654 21.28 -14.55 12.50
C ASN A 654 21.46 -15.36 11.22
N PHE A 655 20.67 -16.42 11.06
CA PHE A 655 20.50 -17.14 9.80
C PHE A 655 19.07 -16.95 9.29
N ASP A 656 18.93 -16.54 8.03
CA ASP A 656 17.62 -16.35 7.39
C ASP A 656 17.39 -17.40 6.31
N MET A 657 16.43 -18.29 6.55
CA MET A 657 15.92 -19.22 5.55
C MET A 657 14.72 -18.59 4.85
N VAL A 658 14.96 -18.04 3.66
CA VAL A 658 13.94 -17.36 2.86
C VAL A 658 13.39 -18.31 1.79
N GLY A 659 12.08 -18.51 1.77
CA GLY A 659 11.45 -19.54 0.96
C GLY A 659 10.00 -19.25 0.59
N ASN A 660 9.36 -20.24 -0.03
CA ASN A 660 7.95 -20.23 -0.42
C ASN A 660 7.27 -21.54 0.01
N ASN A 661 5.95 -21.59 -0.04
CA ASN A 661 5.16 -22.81 0.10
C ASN A 661 5.28 -23.77 -1.09
N PHE A 662 5.89 -23.35 -2.20
CA PHE A 662 6.20 -24.19 -3.35
C PHE A 662 7.70 -24.44 -3.47
N PRO A 663 8.12 -25.64 -3.91
CA PRO A 663 9.53 -26.02 -3.97
C PRO A 663 10.29 -25.46 -5.17
N VAL A 664 9.61 -24.73 -6.06
CA VAL A 664 10.17 -24.16 -7.29
C VAL A 664 9.80 -22.70 -7.46
N PHE A 665 10.50 -22.02 -8.37
CA PHE A 665 10.24 -20.62 -8.75
C PHE A 665 9.82 -20.50 -10.23
N PHE A 666 9.28 -19.33 -10.61
CA PHE A 666 8.82 -19.07 -11.97
C PHE A 666 9.96 -18.87 -12.99
N ILE A 667 11.08 -18.32 -12.53
CA ILE A 667 12.21 -17.87 -13.33
C ILE A 667 13.50 -18.40 -12.74
N ARG A 668 14.51 -18.58 -13.60
CA ARG A 668 15.82 -19.15 -13.25
C ARG A 668 16.90 -18.10 -12.97
N ASP A 669 16.76 -16.88 -13.49
CA ASP A 669 17.74 -15.79 -13.36
C ASP A 669 17.11 -14.56 -12.70
N GLY A 670 17.81 -13.93 -11.76
CA GLY A 670 17.35 -12.75 -11.05
C GLY A 670 17.09 -11.52 -11.92
N MET A 671 17.70 -11.44 -13.11
CA MET A 671 17.51 -10.34 -14.07
C MET A 671 16.04 -10.18 -14.50
N GLN A 672 15.29 -11.28 -14.57
CA GLN A 672 13.90 -11.32 -15.01
C GLN A 672 12.90 -10.96 -13.90
N PHE A 673 13.37 -10.87 -12.64
CA PHE A 673 12.51 -10.68 -11.49
C PHE A 673 11.68 -9.37 -11.54
N PRO A 674 12.25 -8.19 -11.90
CA PRO A 674 11.47 -6.96 -12.02
C PRO A 674 10.33 -7.08 -13.05
N ASP A 675 10.65 -7.60 -14.24
CA ASP A 675 9.70 -7.72 -15.36
C ASP A 675 8.57 -8.71 -15.01
N MET A 676 8.92 -9.83 -14.38
CA MET A 676 7.95 -10.80 -13.85
C MET A 676 7.00 -10.14 -12.85
N VAL A 677 7.53 -9.39 -11.87
CA VAL A 677 6.68 -8.71 -10.86
C VAL A 677 5.79 -7.65 -11.53
N HIS A 678 6.29 -6.90 -12.51
CA HIS A 678 5.47 -5.93 -13.26
C HIS A 678 4.33 -6.59 -14.03
N ALA A 679 4.57 -7.75 -14.64
CA ALA A 679 3.55 -8.52 -15.36
C ALA A 679 2.49 -9.08 -14.41
N LEU A 680 2.89 -9.55 -13.22
CA LEU A 680 2.01 -10.12 -12.20
C LEU A 680 1.18 -9.06 -11.45
N LYS A 681 1.70 -7.84 -11.29
CA LYS A 681 1.03 -6.75 -10.59
C LYS A 681 -0.06 -6.06 -11.43
N PRO A 682 -0.96 -5.26 -10.80
CA PRO A 682 -1.98 -4.53 -11.52
C PRO A 682 -1.42 -3.66 -12.65
N ASN A 683 -2.15 -3.58 -13.77
CA ASN A 683 -1.80 -2.81 -14.94
C ASN A 683 -1.54 -1.33 -14.57
N PRO A 684 -0.41 -0.70 -14.98
CA PRO A 684 -0.09 0.67 -14.62
C PRO A 684 -1.08 1.71 -15.18
N LYS A 685 -1.97 1.32 -16.11
CA LYS A 685 -2.99 2.19 -16.69
C LYS A 685 -4.32 2.11 -15.92
N SER A 686 -4.85 0.91 -15.72
CA SER A 686 -6.16 0.69 -15.09
C SER A 686 -6.10 0.35 -13.60
N HIS A 687 -4.91 0.00 -13.10
CA HIS A 687 -4.68 -0.53 -11.76
C HIS A 687 -5.50 -1.81 -11.45
N ILE A 688 -5.86 -2.56 -12.49
CA ILE A 688 -6.52 -3.87 -12.40
C ILE A 688 -5.48 -4.95 -12.69
N GLN A 689 -5.50 -6.04 -11.93
CA GLN A 689 -4.71 -7.22 -12.26
C GLN A 689 -5.38 -7.96 -13.42
N GLU A 690 -4.64 -8.12 -14.52
CA GLU A 690 -5.17 -8.68 -15.76
C GLU A 690 -4.35 -9.91 -16.17
N VAL A 691 -5.03 -11.05 -16.39
CA VAL A 691 -4.36 -12.34 -16.64
C VAL A 691 -3.60 -12.36 -17.97
N TRP A 692 -4.04 -11.62 -18.99
CA TRP A 692 -3.35 -11.57 -20.28
C TRP A 692 -1.89 -11.10 -20.16
N ARG A 693 -1.57 -10.19 -19.22
CA ARG A 693 -0.19 -9.70 -19.00
C ARG A 693 0.71 -10.78 -18.43
N ILE A 694 0.15 -11.61 -17.54
CA ILE A 694 0.82 -12.75 -16.93
C ILE A 694 1.15 -13.80 -18.01
N LEU A 695 0.14 -14.13 -18.83
CA LEU A 695 0.28 -15.12 -19.89
C LEU A 695 1.19 -14.63 -21.02
N ASP A 696 1.17 -13.33 -21.35
CA ASP A 696 2.08 -12.71 -22.31
C ASP A 696 3.53 -12.87 -21.87
N PHE A 697 3.88 -12.38 -20.68
CA PHE A 697 5.24 -12.50 -20.14
C PHE A 697 5.73 -13.95 -20.12
N PHE A 698 4.95 -14.86 -19.52
CA PHE A 698 5.37 -16.26 -19.39
C PHE A 698 5.32 -17.06 -20.70
N SER A 699 4.73 -16.52 -21.78
CA SER A 699 4.87 -17.10 -23.12
C SER A 699 6.30 -17.03 -23.66
N HIS A 700 7.16 -16.20 -23.07
CA HIS A 700 8.59 -16.11 -23.38
C HIS A 700 9.47 -17.00 -22.47
N HIS A 701 8.89 -17.61 -21.44
CA HIS A 701 9.62 -18.27 -20.35
C HIS A 701 9.07 -19.69 -20.09
N PRO A 702 9.40 -20.69 -20.94
CA PRO A 702 8.91 -22.06 -20.81
C PRO A 702 9.30 -22.73 -19.48
N GLU A 703 10.37 -22.27 -18.81
CA GLU A 703 10.76 -22.74 -17.48
C GLU A 703 9.68 -22.54 -16.40
N SER A 704 8.75 -21.59 -16.63
CA SER A 704 7.69 -21.26 -15.67
C SER A 704 6.62 -22.33 -15.51
N LEU A 705 6.49 -23.26 -16.47
CA LEU A 705 5.43 -24.28 -16.51
C LEU A 705 5.36 -25.10 -15.22
N HIS A 706 6.51 -25.41 -14.63
CA HIS A 706 6.55 -26.20 -13.41
C HIS A 706 5.88 -25.46 -12.26
N MET A 707 6.16 -24.17 -12.13
CA MET A 707 5.50 -23.32 -11.14
C MET A 707 3.99 -23.16 -11.42
N PHE A 708 3.57 -23.08 -12.69
CA PHE A 708 2.14 -23.09 -13.04
C PHE A 708 1.43 -24.36 -12.58
N THR A 709 2.09 -25.53 -12.63
CA THR A 709 1.52 -26.76 -12.04
C THR A 709 1.36 -26.67 -10.52
N PHE A 710 2.08 -25.79 -9.81
CA PHE A 710 1.87 -25.54 -8.37
C PHE A 710 0.77 -24.50 -8.14
N LEU A 711 0.83 -23.37 -8.85
CA LEU A 711 -0.08 -22.26 -8.63
C LEU A 711 -1.52 -22.56 -9.06
N GLN A 712 -1.72 -23.27 -10.17
CA GLN A 712 -3.05 -23.60 -10.70
C GLN A 712 -3.59 -24.94 -10.17
N ASP A 713 -2.86 -25.58 -9.27
CA ASP A 713 -3.33 -26.74 -8.51
C ASP A 713 -4.20 -26.27 -7.32
N ASP A 714 -4.91 -27.19 -6.67
CA ASP A 714 -5.73 -26.90 -5.49
C ASP A 714 -4.87 -26.30 -4.36
N ILE A 715 -3.62 -26.76 -4.21
CA ILE A 715 -2.63 -26.18 -3.26
C ILE A 715 -2.20 -24.75 -3.57
N GLY A 716 -2.62 -24.21 -4.72
CA GLY A 716 -2.46 -22.81 -5.10
C GLY A 716 -3.12 -21.81 -4.15
N VAL A 717 -4.09 -22.27 -3.34
CA VAL A 717 -4.70 -21.49 -2.27
C VAL A 717 -4.75 -22.34 -0.99
N PRO A 718 -3.75 -22.23 -0.09
CA PRO A 718 -3.79 -22.90 1.19
C PRO A 718 -5.02 -22.49 2.02
N GLN A 719 -5.51 -23.40 2.86
CA GLN A 719 -6.62 -23.10 3.78
C GLN A 719 -6.26 -22.00 4.78
N ASP A 720 -5.02 -22.04 5.28
CA ASP A 720 -4.42 -21.09 6.22
C ASP A 720 -2.90 -21.32 6.23
N TYR A 721 -2.15 -20.56 7.04
CA TYR A 721 -0.69 -20.64 7.07
C TYR A 721 -0.14 -21.92 7.71
N ARG A 722 -0.89 -22.61 8.59
CA ARG A 722 -0.38 -23.81 9.28
C ARG A 722 -0.55 -25.09 8.46
N HIS A 723 -1.48 -25.11 7.52
CA HIS A 723 -1.74 -26.26 6.65
C HIS A 723 -1.02 -26.18 5.29
N MET A 724 0.19 -25.60 5.24
CA MET A 724 1.02 -25.57 4.04
C MET A 724 2.44 -26.05 4.29
N ASP A 725 3.02 -26.65 3.26
CA ASP A 725 4.46 -26.90 3.21
C ASP A 725 5.25 -25.58 3.14
N GLY A 726 6.55 -25.65 3.44
CA GLY A 726 7.50 -24.56 3.22
C GLY A 726 8.78 -25.09 2.61
N PHE A 727 9.46 -24.31 1.76
CA PHE A 727 10.65 -24.76 1.04
C PHE A 727 11.68 -23.63 0.97
N GLY A 728 12.93 -23.93 1.31
CA GLY A 728 14.08 -23.14 0.89
C GLY A 728 14.27 -23.38 -0.61
N VAL A 729 13.65 -22.53 -1.44
CA VAL A 729 13.57 -22.70 -2.91
C VAL A 729 14.95 -22.80 -3.56
N HIS A 730 15.94 -22.13 -2.96
CA HIS A 730 17.32 -22.07 -3.42
C HIS A 730 18.14 -23.28 -2.98
N THR A 731 19.12 -23.65 -3.80
CA THR A 731 20.18 -24.58 -3.40
C THR A 731 21.22 -23.81 -2.58
N PHE A 732 21.55 -24.29 -1.38
CA PHE A 732 22.65 -23.79 -0.56
C PHE A 732 23.79 -24.80 -0.52
N THR A 733 24.90 -24.43 0.11
CA THR A 733 26.05 -25.32 0.35
C THR A 733 26.27 -25.51 1.85
N LEU A 734 26.28 -26.76 2.32
CA LEU A 734 26.75 -27.09 3.68
C LEU A 734 28.23 -27.46 3.62
N ILE A 735 29.00 -27.02 4.61
CA ILE A 735 30.42 -27.37 4.76
C ILE A 735 30.71 -27.91 6.17
N ASN A 736 31.36 -29.07 6.21
CA ASN A 736 31.73 -29.71 7.46
C ASN A 736 33.14 -29.29 7.94
N LYS A 737 33.55 -29.81 9.10
CA LYS A 737 34.84 -29.47 9.73
C LYS A 737 36.06 -29.87 8.89
N ALA A 738 35.92 -30.88 8.01
CA ALA A 738 36.96 -31.32 7.10
C ALA A 738 37.02 -30.49 5.80
N GLY A 739 36.15 -29.48 5.65
CA GLY A 739 36.06 -28.67 4.43
C GLY A 739 35.29 -29.33 3.29
N LYS A 740 34.66 -30.49 3.51
CA LYS A 740 33.83 -31.15 2.48
C LYS A 740 32.52 -30.37 2.32
N THR A 741 32.22 -29.98 1.08
CA THR A 741 31.00 -29.27 0.70
C THR A 741 29.94 -30.23 0.15
N ASN A 742 28.67 -29.93 0.42
CA ASN A 742 27.53 -30.60 -0.22
C ASN A 742 26.45 -29.57 -0.56
N TYR A 743 25.80 -29.70 -1.72
CA TYR A 743 24.61 -28.93 -2.04
C TYR A 743 23.42 -29.41 -1.19
N VAL A 744 22.58 -28.48 -0.74
CA VAL A 744 21.42 -28.74 0.12
C VAL A 744 20.17 -27.98 -0.34
N LYS A 745 19.01 -28.63 -0.25
CA LYS A 745 17.68 -27.99 -0.26
C LYS A 745 16.94 -28.28 1.03
N PHE A 746 16.16 -27.31 1.52
CA PHE A 746 15.46 -27.37 2.81
C PHE A 746 13.94 -27.51 2.61
N HIS A 747 13.30 -28.40 3.37
CA HIS A 747 11.88 -28.74 3.23
C HIS A 747 11.19 -28.76 4.60
N TRP A 748 10.17 -27.92 4.78
CA TRP A 748 9.28 -27.88 5.93
C TRP A 748 7.98 -28.62 5.62
N LYS A 749 7.64 -29.59 6.47
CA LYS A 749 6.40 -30.36 6.37
C LYS A 749 5.51 -30.11 7.60
N PRO A 750 4.26 -29.63 7.44
CA PRO A 750 3.38 -29.35 8.57
C PRO A 750 2.94 -30.66 9.22
N THR A 751 2.89 -30.70 10.54
CA THR A 751 2.45 -31.90 11.27
C THR A 751 0.93 -32.11 11.20
N CYS A 752 0.16 -31.05 10.96
CA CYS A 752 -1.29 -31.08 10.78
C CYS A 752 -1.73 -31.44 9.34
N GLY A 753 -0.78 -31.68 8.43
CA GLY A 753 -1.04 -31.98 7.03
C GLY A 753 -1.37 -30.75 6.17
N VAL A 754 -1.39 -30.94 4.86
CA VAL A 754 -1.65 -29.88 3.87
C VAL A 754 -3.14 -29.81 3.56
N LYS A 755 -3.73 -28.60 3.58
CA LYS A 755 -5.14 -28.33 3.23
C LYS A 755 -5.26 -27.08 2.38
N SER A 756 -6.28 -27.06 1.52
CA SER A 756 -6.45 -26.02 0.51
C SER A 756 -7.93 -25.69 0.29
N LEU A 757 -8.19 -24.50 -0.23
CA LEU A 757 -9.53 -24.04 -0.57
C LEU A 757 -9.84 -24.31 -2.06
N LEU A 758 -11.08 -24.69 -2.34
CA LEU A 758 -11.63 -24.76 -3.69
C LEU A 758 -12.40 -23.47 -4.05
N GLU A 759 -12.73 -23.29 -5.32
CA GLU A 759 -13.26 -22.04 -5.89
C GLU A 759 -14.47 -21.46 -5.15
N ASP A 760 -15.43 -22.30 -4.75
CA ASP A 760 -16.63 -21.88 -4.01
C ASP A 760 -16.30 -21.37 -2.60
N GLN A 761 -15.36 -22.04 -1.92
CA GLN A 761 -14.86 -21.64 -0.61
C GLN A 761 -14.03 -20.36 -0.68
N ILE A 762 -13.20 -20.21 -1.71
CA ILE A 762 -12.35 -19.02 -1.93
C ILE A 762 -13.19 -17.75 -1.97
N ILE A 763 -14.27 -17.75 -2.76
CA ILE A 763 -15.16 -16.60 -2.92
C ILE A 763 -15.89 -16.30 -1.61
N LYS A 764 -16.44 -17.34 -0.96
CA LYS A 764 -17.23 -17.19 0.27
C LYS A 764 -16.38 -16.70 1.44
N ILE A 765 -15.22 -17.33 1.68
CA ILE A 765 -14.32 -16.96 2.78
C ILE A 765 -13.69 -15.59 2.49
N GLY A 766 -13.19 -15.37 1.28
CA GLY A 766 -12.51 -14.12 0.91
C GLY A 766 -13.40 -12.89 0.97
N GLY A 767 -14.69 -13.03 0.62
CA GLY A 767 -15.65 -11.94 0.75
C GLY A 767 -16.08 -11.67 2.20
N ALA A 768 -16.03 -12.68 3.08
CA ALA A 768 -16.45 -12.54 4.48
C ALA A 768 -15.31 -12.10 5.42
N ASP A 769 -14.11 -12.65 5.23
CA ASP A 769 -12.92 -12.35 6.02
C ASP A 769 -11.66 -12.42 5.13
N HIS A 770 -11.21 -11.24 4.68
CA HIS A 770 -10.02 -11.10 3.86
C HIS A 770 -8.71 -11.43 4.61
N SER A 771 -8.76 -11.62 5.94
CA SER A 771 -7.63 -11.89 6.85
C SER A 771 -7.68 -13.26 7.53
N HIS A 772 -8.48 -14.20 7.01
CA HIS A 772 -8.75 -15.49 7.64
C HIS A 772 -7.50 -16.31 8.05
N ALA A 773 -6.43 -16.31 7.25
CA ALA A 773 -5.24 -17.12 7.52
C ALA A 773 -4.36 -16.51 8.62
N THR A 774 -4.26 -15.16 8.64
CA THR A 774 -3.64 -14.42 9.75
C THR A 774 -4.40 -14.65 11.05
N LYS A 775 -5.73 -14.61 10.99
CA LYS A 775 -6.60 -14.84 12.14
C LYS A 775 -6.45 -16.26 12.70
N ASP A 776 -6.48 -17.29 11.84
CA ASP A 776 -6.28 -18.69 12.27
C ASP A 776 -4.93 -18.86 13.00
N LEU A 777 -3.84 -18.29 12.47
CA LEU A 777 -2.52 -18.37 13.09
C LEU A 777 -2.52 -17.76 14.50
N TYR A 778 -3.07 -16.54 14.62
CA TYR A 778 -3.13 -15.82 15.89
C TYR A 778 -3.98 -16.57 16.92
N ASP A 779 -5.22 -16.95 16.54
CA ASP A 779 -6.19 -17.60 17.41
C ASP A 779 -5.71 -18.99 17.85
N SER A 780 -5.06 -19.74 16.96
CA SER A 780 -4.48 -21.05 17.27
C SER A 780 -3.39 -20.94 18.34
N ILE A 781 -2.49 -19.96 18.23
CA ILE A 781 -1.43 -19.75 19.22
C ILE A 781 -2.00 -19.27 20.56
N GLU A 782 -2.96 -18.35 20.54
CA GLU A 782 -3.64 -17.86 21.75
C GLU A 782 -4.36 -19.01 22.48
N ALA A 783 -4.98 -19.91 21.72
CA ALA A 783 -5.62 -21.12 22.22
C ALA A 783 -4.64 -22.25 22.62
N LYS A 784 -3.32 -22.02 22.57
CA LYS A 784 -2.26 -23.00 22.83
C LYS A 784 -2.26 -24.21 21.89
N ASN A 785 -2.91 -24.10 20.73
CA ASN A 785 -2.89 -25.06 19.64
C ASN A 785 -1.73 -24.73 18.69
N PHE A 786 -0.50 -24.94 19.15
CA PHE A 786 0.70 -24.44 18.49
C PHE A 786 0.96 -25.10 17.12
N PRO A 787 1.08 -24.32 16.04
CA PRO A 787 1.52 -24.84 14.74
C PRO A 787 2.93 -25.43 14.80
N GLU A 788 3.13 -26.59 14.17
CA GLU A 788 4.41 -27.31 14.13
C GLU A 788 4.77 -27.80 12.71
N TRP A 789 6.06 -27.70 12.36
CA TRP A 789 6.64 -28.24 11.12
C TRP A 789 7.88 -29.08 11.39
N LYS A 790 8.10 -30.13 10.60
CA LYS A 790 9.34 -30.91 10.55
C LYS A 790 10.25 -30.41 9.44
N LEU A 791 11.53 -30.23 9.73
CA LEU A 791 12.56 -29.89 8.76
C LEU A 791 13.22 -31.15 8.20
N PHE A 792 13.27 -31.22 6.88
CA PHE A 792 14.04 -32.19 6.11
C PHE A 792 15.03 -31.48 5.18
N ILE A 793 16.07 -32.20 4.79
CA ILE A 793 17.05 -31.77 3.78
C ILE A 793 17.21 -32.82 2.69
N GLN A 794 17.54 -32.37 1.49
CA GLN A 794 18.08 -33.20 0.42
C GLN A 794 19.55 -32.83 0.20
N ILE A 795 20.41 -33.78 -0.17
CA ILE A 795 21.86 -33.58 -0.31
C ILE A 795 22.36 -34.11 -1.64
N ILE A 796 23.14 -33.30 -2.35
CA ILE A 796 23.87 -33.68 -3.57
C ILE A 796 25.35 -33.34 -3.39
N ASP A 797 26.23 -34.27 -3.75
CA ASP A 797 27.67 -34.01 -3.85
C ASP A 797 27.93 -33.18 -5.13
N PRO A 798 28.60 -32.01 -5.06
CA PRO A 798 28.88 -31.18 -6.24
C PRO A 798 29.54 -31.95 -7.39
N ALA A 799 30.37 -32.96 -7.09
CA ALA A 799 30.99 -33.80 -8.12
C ALA A 799 29.99 -34.67 -8.92
N GLN A 800 28.73 -34.73 -8.48
CA GLN A 800 27.66 -35.49 -9.12
C GLN A 800 26.65 -34.62 -9.87
N GLU A 801 26.82 -33.29 -9.88
CA GLU A 801 25.86 -32.37 -10.50
C GLU A 801 25.60 -32.68 -11.97
N ASP A 802 26.59 -33.19 -12.69
CA ASP A 802 26.45 -33.49 -14.11
C ASP A 802 25.74 -34.82 -14.41
N LYS A 803 25.40 -35.63 -13.40
CA LYS A 803 24.67 -36.90 -13.56
C LYS A 803 23.18 -36.72 -13.85
N PHE A 804 22.63 -35.54 -13.58
CA PHE A 804 21.21 -35.25 -13.77
C PHE A 804 20.94 -34.69 -15.18
N ASP A 805 19.73 -34.95 -15.70
CA ASP A 805 19.22 -34.39 -16.96
C ASP A 805 18.66 -32.96 -16.81
N PHE A 806 18.82 -32.38 -15.62
CA PHE A 806 18.52 -30.99 -15.27
C PHE A 806 19.68 -30.43 -14.43
N ASP A 807 19.74 -29.11 -14.29
CA ASP A 807 20.72 -28.45 -13.41
C ASP A 807 20.25 -28.44 -11.94
N PRO A 808 20.97 -29.03 -10.97
CA PRO A 808 20.59 -28.99 -9.56
C PRO A 808 20.52 -27.59 -8.94
N LEU A 809 21.17 -26.59 -9.54
CA LEU A 809 21.15 -25.19 -9.12
C LEU A 809 19.99 -24.38 -9.74
N ASP A 810 19.22 -24.98 -10.66
CA ASP A 810 18.04 -24.36 -11.24
C ASP A 810 16.84 -24.44 -10.28
N VAL A 811 16.44 -23.26 -9.78
CA VAL A 811 15.29 -23.06 -8.88
C VAL A 811 13.94 -23.40 -9.49
N THR A 812 13.86 -23.59 -10.81
CA THR A 812 12.62 -24.05 -11.48
C THR A 812 12.44 -25.57 -11.38
N LYS A 813 13.42 -26.29 -10.81
CA LYS A 813 13.45 -27.76 -10.68
C LYS A 813 13.34 -28.24 -9.24
N ILE A 814 12.62 -29.34 -9.05
CA ILE A 814 12.72 -30.13 -7.82
C ILE A 814 13.88 -31.14 -7.95
N TRP A 815 14.41 -31.59 -6.81
CA TRP A 815 15.20 -32.82 -6.76
C TRP A 815 14.24 -33.97 -6.45
N PRO A 816 13.99 -34.90 -7.39
CA PRO A 816 12.98 -35.93 -7.19
C PRO A 816 13.28 -36.78 -5.95
N GLU A 817 12.32 -36.90 -5.03
CA GLU A 817 12.50 -37.58 -3.75
C GLU A 817 12.87 -39.06 -3.89
N ASN A 818 12.50 -39.70 -5.00
CA ASN A 818 12.87 -41.08 -5.33
C ASN A 818 14.35 -41.23 -5.79
N ILE A 819 15.01 -40.13 -6.14
CA ILE A 819 16.42 -40.10 -6.56
C ILE A 819 17.28 -39.52 -5.43
N VAL A 820 16.82 -38.42 -4.81
CA VAL A 820 17.49 -37.74 -3.70
C VAL A 820 16.53 -37.74 -2.51
N PRO A 821 16.59 -38.73 -1.60
CA PRO A 821 15.61 -38.88 -0.52
C PRO A 821 15.69 -37.77 0.53
N LEU A 822 14.57 -37.50 1.20
CA LEU A 822 14.49 -36.56 2.31
C LEU A 822 15.17 -37.14 3.56
N MET A 823 16.09 -36.37 4.15
CA MET A 823 16.75 -36.66 5.41
C MET A 823 16.18 -35.76 6.52
N PRO A 824 15.69 -36.31 7.65
CA PRO A 824 15.15 -35.49 8.75
C PRO A 824 16.26 -34.73 9.48
N VAL A 825 15.93 -33.52 9.97
CA VAL A 825 16.86 -32.66 10.72
C VAL A 825 16.31 -32.22 12.08
N GLY A 826 15.09 -31.68 12.11
CA GLY A 826 14.55 -31.03 13.30
C GLY A 826 13.07 -30.70 13.21
N ARG A 827 12.57 -29.93 14.17
CA ARG A 827 11.18 -29.45 14.20
C ARG A 827 11.11 -27.98 14.65
N MET A 828 10.11 -27.26 14.16
CA MET A 828 9.82 -25.87 14.53
C MET A 828 8.43 -25.79 15.14
N VAL A 829 8.31 -25.15 16.31
CA VAL A 829 7.04 -24.92 17.00
C VAL A 829 6.84 -23.42 17.21
N LEU A 830 5.71 -22.88 16.75
CA LEU A 830 5.33 -21.48 16.93
C LEU A 830 4.39 -21.35 18.13
N ASN A 831 4.91 -20.79 19.22
CA ASN A 831 4.23 -20.80 20.52
C ASN A 831 3.96 -19.42 21.10
N LYS A 832 4.27 -18.34 20.38
CA LYS A 832 4.00 -16.98 20.84
C LYS A 832 3.60 -16.05 19.68
N ASN A 833 2.51 -15.32 19.88
CA ASN A 833 2.09 -14.23 19.00
C ASN A 833 3.05 -13.03 19.12
N ILE A 834 3.17 -12.23 18.06
CA ILE A 834 3.92 -10.97 18.13
C ILE A 834 3.23 -9.99 19.08
N ASP A 835 4.04 -9.17 19.75
CA ASP A 835 3.58 -8.20 20.73
C ASP A 835 3.09 -6.92 20.01
N ASN A 836 3.73 -6.54 18.90
CA ASN A 836 3.31 -5.43 18.04
C ASN A 836 3.54 -5.76 16.55
N PHE A 837 2.49 -5.62 15.74
CA PHE A 837 2.52 -5.93 14.31
C PHE A 837 3.47 -5.02 13.52
N PHE A 838 3.48 -3.71 13.79
CA PHE A 838 4.41 -2.83 13.09
C PHE A 838 5.87 -3.18 13.40
N ALA A 839 6.22 -3.31 14.68
CA ALA A 839 7.60 -3.55 15.13
C ALA A 839 8.13 -4.96 14.78
N GLU A 840 7.27 -5.99 14.83
CA GLU A 840 7.70 -7.38 14.67
C GLU A 840 7.18 -8.06 13.38
N ASN A 841 6.35 -7.37 12.57
CA ASN A 841 5.97 -7.82 11.21
C ASN A 841 6.38 -6.80 10.13
N GLU A 842 6.08 -5.51 10.28
CA GLU A 842 6.40 -4.51 9.24
C GLU A 842 7.88 -4.11 9.19
N GLN A 843 8.51 -4.00 10.36
CA GLN A 843 9.94 -3.76 10.48
C GLN A 843 10.78 -5.04 10.37
N LEU A 844 10.15 -6.22 10.37
CA LEU A 844 10.85 -7.49 10.20
C LEU A 844 11.41 -7.62 8.78
N ALA A 845 12.70 -7.94 8.71
CA ALA A 845 13.51 -8.03 7.51
C ALA A 845 14.17 -9.40 7.39
N PHE A 846 14.07 -9.99 6.21
CA PHE A 846 14.74 -11.23 5.85
C PHE A 846 15.67 -11.00 4.67
N CYS A 847 16.80 -11.70 4.62
CA CYS A 847 17.70 -11.72 3.47
C CYS A 847 18.41 -13.08 3.37
N PRO A 848 18.36 -13.79 2.23
CA PRO A 848 19.07 -15.07 2.08
C PRO A 848 20.61 -14.93 2.15
N GLY A 849 21.13 -13.70 2.10
CA GLY A 849 22.53 -13.36 2.38
C GLY A 849 22.92 -13.32 3.87
N MET A 850 21.97 -13.54 4.79
CA MET A 850 22.25 -13.65 6.22
C MET A 850 22.52 -15.11 6.56
N VAL A 851 23.78 -15.51 6.48
CA VAL A 851 24.25 -16.87 6.76
C VAL A 851 25.21 -16.90 7.96
N VAL A 852 25.36 -18.09 8.55
CA VAL A 852 26.30 -18.38 9.65
C VAL A 852 27.34 -19.39 9.19
N PRO A 853 28.52 -19.49 9.85
CA PRO A 853 29.53 -20.49 9.48
C PRO A 853 28.95 -21.89 9.32
N GLY A 854 29.33 -22.59 8.25
CA GLY A 854 28.81 -23.93 7.92
C GLY A 854 27.66 -23.96 6.90
N ILE A 855 27.08 -22.81 6.55
CA ILE A 855 26.10 -22.64 5.47
C ILE A 855 26.60 -21.54 4.53
N TYR A 856 26.68 -21.84 3.23
CA TYR A 856 27.20 -20.95 2.19
C TYR A 856 26.27 -20.93 0.97
N TYR A 857 26.51 -19.98 0.08
CA TYR A 857 25.78 -19.84 -1.18
C TYR A 857 26.22 -20.90 -2.18
N SER A 858 25.31 -21.30 -3.07
CA SER A 858 25.64 -22.01 -4.30
C SER A 858 25.68 -21.03 -5.48
N ASP A 859 26.05 -21.50 -6.67
CA ASP A 859 26.07 -20.70 -7.89
C ASP A 859 24.68 -20.56 -8.56
N ASP A 860 23.59 -20.86 -7.84
CA ASP A 860 22.22 -20.54 -8.23
C ASP A 860 22.09 -19.05 -8.60
N LYS A 861 21.82 -18.77 -9.88
CA LYS A 861 21.75 -17.41 -10.44
C LYS A 861 20.71 -16.53 -9.75
N LEU A 862 19.56 -17.10 -9.35
CA LEU A 862 18.54 -16.35 -8.63
C LEU A 862 18.96 -16.08 -7.18
N LEU A 863 19.59 -17.06 -6.51
CA LEU A 863 20.14 -16.86 -5.16
C LEU A 863 21.20 -15.74 -5.16
N GLN A 864 22.14 -15.76 -6.10
CA GLN A 864 23.21 -14.78 -6.23
C GLN A 864 22.67 -13.33 -6.33
N ALA A 865 21.64 -13.11 -7.16
CA ALA A 865 20.99 -11.80 -7.26
C ALA A 865 20.27 -11.40 -5.95
N ARG A 866 19.66 -12.36 -5.25
CA ARG A 866 18.87 -12.11 -4.03
C ARG A 866 19.72 -11.77 -2.81
N ILE A 867 20.96 -12.27 -2.73
CA ILE A 867 21.92 -11.92 -1.66
C ILE A 867 22.10 -10.40 -1.56
N PHE A 868 22.18 -9.71 -2.71
CA PHE A 868 22.25 -8.25 -2.76
C PHE A 868 20.86 -7.59 -2.64
N SER A 869 19.92 -7.99 -3.50
CA SER A 869 18.65 -7.27 -3.70
C SER A 869 17.79 -7.19 -2.42
N TYR A 870 17.77 -8.25 -1.61
CA TYR A 870 16.99 -8.25 -0.37
C TYR A 870 17.53 -7.22 0.61
N SER A 871 18.84 -7.24 0.92
CA SER A 871 19.44 -6.27 1.84
C SER A 871 19.33 -4.83 1.35
N ASP A 872 19.47 -4.55 0.04
CA ASP A 872 19.22 -3.20 -0.52
C ASP A 872 17.77 -2.76 -0.28
N SER A 873 16.80 -3.63 -0.56
CA SER A 873 15.38 -3.34 -0.32
C SER A 873 15.07 -3.04 1.15
N GLN A 874 15.73 -3.73 2.09
CA GLN A 874 15.55 -3.46 3.52
C GLN A 874 16.18 -2.11 3.94
N ARG A 875 17.35 -1.76 3.40
CA ARG A 875 17.98 -0.45 3.65
C ARG A 875 17.12 0.70 3.16
N TYR A 876 16.45 0.54 2.02
CA TYR A 876 15.49 1.51 1.52
C TYR A 876 14.27 1.64 2.45
N ARG A 877 13.68 0.51 2.86
CA ARG A 877 12.44 0.53 3.67
C ARG A 877 12.64 0.96 5.12
N LEU A 878 13.74 0.55 5.74
CA LEU A 878 13.96 0.63 7.19
C LEU A 878 15.18 1.46 7.59
N GLY A 879 15.94 1.97 6.62
CA GLY A 879 17.19 2.71 6.83
C GLY A 879 18.44 1.82 6.88
N GLY A 880 19.61 2.46 6.81
CA GLY A 880 20.92 1.78 6.80
C GLY A 880 21.18 0.93 8.05
N ASN A 881 20.57 1.30 9.19
CA ASN A 881 20.73 0.66 10.49
C ASN A 881 19.64 -0.37 10.82
N TYR A 882 18.89 -0.90 9.83
CA TYR A 882 17.75 -1.80 10.08
C TYR A 882 18.07 -3.07 10.90
N LEU A 883 19.33 -3.50 10.92
CA LEU A 883 19.81 -4.62 11.74
C LEU A 883 19.89 -4.29 13.25
N GLN A 884 19.75 -3.02 13.64
CA GLN A 884 19.64 -2.62 15.05
C GLN A 884 18.20 -2.71 15.58
N ILE A 885 17.20 -2.80 14.69
CA ILE A 885 15.81 -2.96 15.08
C ILE A 885 15.67 -4.28 15.87
N PRO A 886 14.99 -4.29 17.04
CA PRO A 886 14.96 -5.46 17.93
C PRO A 886 14.55 -6.78 17.29
N ALA A 887 13.66 -6.75 16.29
CA ALA A 887 13.21 -7.94 15.55
C ALA A 887 14.23 -8.45 14.51
N ASN A 888 15.23 -7.64 14.14
CA ASN A 888 16.27 -7.99 13.17
C ASN A 888 17.64 -8.18 13.81
N ALA A 889 17.85 -7.62 15.00
CA ALA A 889 19.12 -7.64 15.69
C ALA A 889 19.55 -9.05 16.10
N PRO A 890 20.85 -9.40 15.96
CA PRO A 890 21.38 -10.63 16.52
C PRO A 890 21.20 -10.61 18.04
N LYS A 891 20.89 -11.78 18.63
CA LYS A 891 20.74 -11.94 20.09
C LYS A 891 22.05 -12.30 20.78
N THR A 892 23.13 -12.42 20.01
CA THR A 892 24.49 -12.66 20.48
C THR A 892 25.30 -11.35 20.50
N ALA A 893 26.43 -11.39 21.19
CA ALA A 893 27.40 -10.29 21.15
C ALA A 893 27.85 -10.07 19.70
N HIS A 894 27.88 -8.80 19.28
CA HIS A 894 28.31 -8.41 17.94
C HIS A 894 29.15 -7.14 18.04
N GLN A 895 30.20 -7.06 17.23
CA GLN A 895 31.10 -5.92 17.16
C GLN A 895 31.49 -5.69 15.70
N ASN A 896 31.30 -4.47 15.20
CA ASN A 896 31.64 -4.03 13.84
C ASN A 896 31.95 -2.52 13.84
N ASN A 897 32.45 -1.99 12.72
CA ASN A 897 32.83 -0.58 12.56
C ASN A 897 31.74 0.25 11.85
N HIS A 898 30.46 -0.10 11.97
CA HIS A 898 29.39 0.74 11.46
C HIS A 898 29.03 1.80 12.50
N HIS A 899 29.28 3.07 12.16
CA HIS A 899 29.01 4.24 13.01
C HIS A 899 27.94 5.14 12.34
N ASP A 900 27.21 5.88 13.18
CA ASP A 900 26.21 6.87 12.78
C ASP A 900 25.09 6.35 11.83
N GLY A 901 24.55 7.23 10.99
CA GLY A 901 23.43 6.95 10.08
C GLY A 901 22.05 7.20 10.69
N MET A 902 21.07 7.44 9.82
CA MET A 902 19.68 7.69 10.21
C MET A 902 19.14 6.56 11.11
N MET A 903 18.49 6.92 12.22
CA MET A 903 17.90 5.97 13.19
C MET A 903 18.91 4.98 13.81
N ASN A 904 20.14 5.43 14.12
CA ASN A 904 21.06 4.64 14.95
C ASN A 904 20.57 4.62 16.41
N PHE A 905 20.33 3.42 16.95
CA PHE A 905 19.86 3.17 18.33
C PHE A 905 20.96 2.66 19.26
N MET A 906 22.16 2.41 18.72
CA MET A 906 23.29 1.87 19.45
C MET A 906 24.42 2.92 19.49
N PRO A 907 24.30 3.97 20.34
CA PRO A 907 25.38 4.92 20.53
C PRO A 907 26.61 4.17 21.06
N ARG A 908 27.73 4.30 20.36
CA ARG A 908 29.01 3.72 20.75
C ARG A 908 29.90 4.82 21.30
N ASP A 909 30.31 4.66 22.54
CA ASP A 909 31.25 5.55 23.23
C ASP A 909 32.68 5.01 23.07
N GLU A 910 33.06 4.73 21.82
CA GLU A 910 34.34 4.13 21.43
C GLU A 910 35.20 5.19 20.74
N GLU A 911 36.43 5.42 21.22
CA GLU A 911 37.39 6.33 20.56
C GLU A 911 37.96 5.76 19.23
N VAL A 912 37.73 4.49 18.94
CA VAL A 912 38.29 3.76 17.79
C VAL A 912 37.16 3.13 16.96
N ASP A 913 36.92 3.67 15.78
CA ASP A 913 35.89 3.26 14.81
C ASP A 913 36.46 2.56 13.55
N TYR A 914 37.75 2.19 13.57
CA TYR A 914 38.46 1.57 12.46
C TYR A 914 39.25 0.32 12.86
N PHE A 915 39.58 -0.52 11.89
CA PHE A 915 40.42 -1.71 12.05
C PHE A 915 41.43 -1.82 10.90
N PRO A 916 42.70 -2.23 11.13
CA PRO A 916 43.28 -2.60 12.43
C PRO A 916 43.63 -1.38 13.30
N SER A 917 43.58 -1.53 14.62
CA SER A 917 44.01 -0.52 15.59
C SER A 917 44.82 -1.16 16.71
N ARG A 918 45.79 -0.42 17.25
CA ARG A 918 46.57 -0.83 18.44
C ARG A 918 45.91 -0.41 19.76
N TYR A 919 44.93 0.48 19.69
CA TYR A 919 44.22 1.03 20.85
C TYR A 919 42.92 0.29 21.14
N ASN A 920 42.48 -0.58 20.22
CA ASN A 920 41.33 -1.46 20.40
C ASN A 920 41.79 -2.92 20.33
N GLY A 921 41.36 -3.73 21.31
CA GLY A 921 41.70 -5.17 21.41
C GLY A 921 40.91 -6.08 20.47
N SER A 922 39.98 -5.54 19.68
CA SER A 922 39.23 -6.30 18.69
C SER A 922 40.16 -7.01 17.70
N ARG A 923 39.88 -8.29 17.47
CA ARG A 923 40.62 -9.15 16.53
C ARG A 923 39.66 -9.80 15.54
N PRO A 924 40.13 -10.13 14.32
CA PRO A 924 39.37 -10.99 13.42
C PRO A 924 39.07 -12.33 14.11
N ALA A 925 37.92 -12.92 13.79
CA ALA A 925 37.58 -14.26 14.24
C ALA A 925 38.54 -15.31 13.65
N ASP A 926 38.64 -16.47 14.32
CA ASP A 926 39.42 -17.60 13.80
C ASP A 926 38.83 -18.06 12.46
N ALA A 927 39.69 -18.53 11.54
CA ALA A 927 39.26 -18.95 10.21
C ALA A 927 38.35 -20.18 10.28
N PHE A 928 37.16 -20.08 9.68
CA PHE A 928 36.29 -21.23 9.41
C PHE A 928 36.59 -21.79 8.02
N PRO A 929 36.39 -23.11 7.78
CA PRO A 929 36.37 -23.66 6.44
C PRO A 929 35.40 -22.88 5.55
N ILE A 930 35.89 -22.40 4.41
CA ILE A 930 35.09 -21.76 3.36
C ILE A 930 35.08 -22.67 2.12
N PRO A 931 34.00 -22.73 1.34
CA PRO A 931 34.02 -23.39 0.05
C PRO A 931 35.09 -22.75 -0.85
N SER A 932 36.07 -23.55 -1.26
CA SER A 932 37.11 -23.13 -2.20
C SER A 932 36.95 -23.88 -3.51
N ALA A 933 36.67 -23.16 -4.60
CA ALA A 933 36.60 -23.72 -5.95
C ALA A 933 37.41 -22.84 -6.92
N MET A 934 38.19 -23.48 -7.79
CA MET A 934 38.80 -22.82 -8.94
C MET A 934 37.76 -22.71 -10.04
N LEU A 935 37.33 -21.49 -10.36
CA LEU A 935 36.37 -21.22 -11.43
C LEU A 935 37.11 -20.78 -12.69
N THR A 936 36.86 -21.44 -13.81
CA THR A 936 37.40 -21.08 -15.14
C THR A 936 36.27 -21.02 -16.16
N GLY A 937 36.18 -19.96 -16.94
CA GLY A 937 35.12 -19.80 -17.93
C GLY A 937 35.31 -18.55 -18.78
N LYS A 938 34.45 -18.37 -19.79
CA LYS A 938 34.38 -17.14 -20.58
C LYS A 938 33.54 -16.08 -19.85
N ARG A 939 33.87 -14.81 -20.06
CA ARG A 939 33.07 -13.67 -19.60
C ARG A 939 31.93 -13.44 -20.59
N GLU A 940 30.73 -13.88 -20.26
CA GLU A 940 29.57 -13.79 -21.16
C GLU A 940 28.23 -13.79 -20.41
N LYS A 941 27.16 -13.32 -21.07
CA LYS A 941 25.77 -13.46 -20.62
C LYS A 941 25.15 -14.65 -21.36
N CYS A 942 24.84 -15.72 -20.65
CA CYS A 942 24.37 -16.97 -21.28
C CYS A 942 23.33 -17.73 -20.44
N MET A 943 22.53 -18.54 -21.13
CA MET A 943 21.56 -19.47 -20.54
C MET A 943 22.26 -20.72 -19.99
N ILE A 944 21.62 -21.41 -19.04
CA ILE A 944 22.12 -22.70 -18.52
C ILE A 944 22.00 -23.80 -19.58
N ALA A 945 22.91 -24.77 -19.59
CA ALA A 945 22.94 -25.84 -20.59
C ALA A 945 21.84 -26.91 -20.43
N LYS A 946 21.40 -27.21 -19.20
CA LYS A 946 20.46 -28.31 -18.89
C LYS A 946 19.08 -27.80 -18.45
N GLU A 947 18.36 -27.16 -19.38
CA GLU A 947 17.08 -26.51 -19.06
C GLU A 947 15.94 -27.47 -18.71
N ASN A 948 15.74 -28.55 -19.47
CA ASN A 948 14.68 -29.55 -19.28
C ASN A 948 13.32 -28.99 -18.77
N ASN A 949 12.70 -28.10 -19.56
CA ASN A 949 11.55 -27.31 -19.13
C ASN A 949 10.23 -28.10 -19.00
N PHE A 950 10.10 -29.24 -19.68
CA PHE A 950 8.80 -29.90 -19.86
C PHE A 950 8.61 -31.21 -19.07
N LYS A 951 9.70 -31.90 -18.69
CA LYS A 951 9.61 -33.23 -18.07
C LYS A 951 8.94 -33.21 -16.69
N GLN A 952 9.47 -32.44 -15.75
CA GLN A 952 8.95 -32.37 -14.38
C GLN A 952 7.49 -31.85 -14.29
N PRO A 953 7.10 -30.78 -15.01
CA PRO A 953 5.67 -30.39 -15.08
C PRO A 953 4.77 -31.53 -15.57
N GLY A 954 5.23 -32.30 -16.57
CA GLY A 954 4.48 -33.41 -17.13
C GLY A 954 4.35 -34.58 -16.17
N ASP A 955 5.44 -34.93 -15.49
CA ASP A 955 5.45 -36.00 -14.49
C ASP A 955 4.48 -35.67 -13.34
N ARG A 956 4.44 -34.41 -12.91
CA ARG A 956 3.51 -33.95 -11.87
C ARG A 956 2.05 -33.91 -12.32
N PHE A 957 1.75 -33.40 -13.51
CA PHE A 957 0.38 -33.41 -14.02
C PHE A 957 -0.18 -34.85 -14.12
N ARG A 958 0.65 -35.78 -14.60
CA ARG A 958 0.29 -37.20 -14.72
C ARG A 958 0.10 -37.90 -13.38
N SER A 959 0.68 -37.40 -12.29
CA SER A 959 0.53 -38.01 -10.96
C SER A 959 -0.80 -37.67 -10.28
N TRP A 960 -1.61 -36.76 -10.83
CA TRP A 960 -2.89 -36.36 -10.25
C TRP A 960 -4.05 -37.27 -10.67
N PRO A 961 -5.09 -37.42 -9.82
CA PRO A 961 -6.33 -38.05 -10.23
C PRO A 961 -7.07 -37.22 -11.30
N PRO A 962 -7.96 -37.85 -12.11
CA PRO A 962 -8.58 -37.18 -13.26
C PRO A 962 -9.38 -35.90 -12.94
N ASP A 963 -10.07 -35.85 -11.81
CA ASP A 963 -10.86 -34.68 -11.39
C ASP A 963 -9.97 -33.46 -11.09
N ARG A 964 -8.79 -33.70 -10.50
CA ARG A 964 -7.78 -32.66 -10.23
C ARG A 964 -7.12 -32.19 -11.51
N GLN A 965 -6.88 -33.10 -12.47
CA GLN A 965 -6.41 -32.73 -13.82
C GLN A 965 -7.41 -31.81 -14.51
N GLU A 966 -8.72 -32.13 -14.44
CA GLU A 966 -9.77 -31.32 -15.06
C GLU A 966 -9.88 -29.92 -14.46
N ARG A 967 -9.83 -29.79 -13.13
CA ARG A 967 -9.80 -28.46 -12.47
C ARG A 967 -8.61 -27.62 -12.91
N PHE A 968 -7.42 -28.22 -12.99
CA PHE A 968 -6.22 -27.55 -13.49
C PHE A 968 -6.40 -27.08 -14.94
N ILE A 969 -6.91 -27.94 -15.83
CA ILE A 969 -7.19 -27.60 -17.23
C ILE A 969 -8.17 -26.42 -17.30
N GLY A 970 -9.28 -26.48 -16.54
CA GLY A 970 -10.27 -25.40 -16.50
C GLY A 970 -9.69 -24.04 -16.11
N ARG A 971 -8.76 -24.01 -15.13
CA ARG A 971 -8.07 -22.77 -14.72
C ARG A 971 -7.16 -22.22 -15.81
N ILE A 972 -6.40 -23.08 -16.51
CA ILE A 972 -5.55 -22.69 -17.64
C ILE A 972 -6.39 -22.17 -18.81
N VAL A 973 -7.46 -22.88 -19.18
CA VAL A 973 -8.41 -22.45 -20.24
C VAL A 973 -9.04 -21.11 -19.89
N GLY A 974 -9.49 -20.94 -18.64
CA GLY A 974 -10.07 -19.68 -18.16
C GLY A 974 -9.13 -18.49 -18.38
N GLY A 975 -7.84 -18.63 -18.09
CA GLY A 975 -6.84 -17.60 -18.38
C GLY A 975 -6.65 -17.33 -19.87
N LEU A 976 -6.51 -18.38 -20.69
CA LEU A 976 -6.31 -18.26 -22.14
C LEU A 976 -7.54 -17.70 -22.89
N SER A 977 -8.72 -17.76 -22.26
CA SER A 977 -9.99 -17.27 -22.81
C SER A 977 -10.15 -15.74 -22.68
N ASP A 978 -9.24 -15.05 -21.97
CA ASP A 978 -9.24 -13.59 -21.93
C ASP A 978 -9.09 -13.02 -23.35
N LYS A 979 -9.98 -12.07 -23.69
CA LYS A 979 -10.06 -11.46 -25.03
C LYS A 979 -8.78 -10.74 -25.44
N ARG A 980 -7.97 -10.30 -24.47
CA ARG A 980 -6.67 -9.64 -24.71
C ARG A 980 -5.52 -10.61 -24.91
N VAL A 981 -5.69 -11.89 -24.59
CA VAL A 981 -4.71 -12.92 -24.98
C VAL A 981 -4.81 -13.11 -26.50
N THR A 982 -3.72 -12.84 -27.22
CA THR A 982 -3.70 -12.95 -28.68
C THR A 982 -3.65 -14.41 -29.12
N ASN A 983 -4.01 -14.67 -30.38
CA ASN A 983 -3.93 -16.03 -30.94
C ASN A 983 -2.50 -16.58 -30.93
N ASP A 984 -1.49 -15.72 -31.05
CA ASP A 984 -0.09 -16.15 -31.01
C ASP A 984 0.31 -16.58 -29.59
N ILE A 985 -0.06 -15.81 -28.57
CA ILE A 985 0.14 -16.20 -27.16
C ILE A 985 -0.56 -17.53 -26.88
N ARG A 986 -1.82 -17.72 -27.33
CA ARG A 986 -2.54 -19.00 -27.17
C ARG A 986 -1.78 -20.15 -27.81
N LYS A 987 -1.32 -20.01 -29.05
CA LYS A 987 -0.56 -21.06 -29.76
C LYS A 987 0.71 -21.44 -29.01
N ILE A 988 1.45 -20.46 -28.49
CA ILE A 988 2.67 -20.70 -27.71
C ILE A 988 2.35 -21.51 -26.45
N TRP A 989 1.37 -21.08 -25.66
CA TRP A 989 0.95 -21.81 -24.46
C TRP A 989 0.49 -23.24 -24.75
N ILE A 990 -0.29 -23.44 -25.80
CA ILE A 990 -0.73 -24.77 -26.22
C ILE A 990 0.47 -25.62 -26.65
N SER A 991 1.44 -25.04 -27.35
CA SER A 991 2.68 -25.73 -27.74
C SER A 991 3.52 -26.14 -26.53
N TYR A 992 3.53 -25.34 -25.46
CA TYR A 992 4.21 -25.67 -24.22
C TYR A 992 3.53 -26.82 -23.50
N TRP A 993 2.20 -26.77 -23.35
CA TRP A 993 1.45 -27.84 -22.70
C TRP A 993 1.41 -29.14 -23.52
N SER A 994 1.53 -29.09 -24.85
CA SER A 994 1.63 -30.30 -25.68
C SER A 994 2.95 -31.05 -25.48
N GLN A 995 4.05 -30.34 -25.21
CA GLN A 995 5.34 -30.92 -24.81
C GLN A 995 5.28 -31.55 -23.41
N VAL A 996 4.45 -31.00 -22.52
CA VAL A 996 4.17 -31.56 -21.18
C VAL A 996 3.35 -32.86 -21.30
N ARG A 997 2.33 -32.90 -22.18
CA ARG A 997 1.58 -34.11 -22.56
C ARG A 997 0.86 -33.92 -23.92
N PRO A 998 0.98 -34.85 -24.89
CA PRO A 998 0.34 -34.72 -26.20
C PRO A 998 -1.20 -34.61 -26.18
N THR A 999 -1.88 -35.16 -25.16
CA THR A 999 -3.35 -35.04 -25.02
C THR A 999 -3.81 -33.68 -24.49
N LEU A 1000 -2.90 -32.81 -24.05
CA LEU A 1000 -3.22 -31.40 -23.77
C LEU A 1000 -3.28 -30.56 -25.06
N SER A 1001 -3.07 -31.16 -26.24
CA SER A 1001 -3.26 -30.49 -27.54
C SER A 1001 -4.71 -30.11 -27.86
N PHE A 1002 -5.69 -30.64 -27.10
CA PHE A 1002 -7.12 -30.39 -27.27
C PHE A 1002 -7.63 -29.07 -26.66
N PHE A 1003 -6.75 -28.12 -26.34
CA PHE A 1003 -7.14 -26.72 -26.09
C PHE A 1003 -7.65 -26.05 -27.38
N SER A 1004 -8.63 -26.63 -28.08
CA SER A 1004 -9.31 -25.99 -29.20
C SER A 1004 -10.27 -24.95 -28.65
N VAL A 1005 -9.81 -23.71 -28.52
CA VAL A 1005 -10.69 -22.56 -28.27
C VAL A 1005 -11.31 -22.18 -29.60
N SER A 1006 -12.61 -22.43 -29.76
CA SER A 1006 -13.45 -21.79 -30.77
C SER A 1006 -13.76 -20.35 -30.39
#